data_AF-A0A7W0VHF6-F1
#
_entry.id   AF-A0A7W0VHF6-F1
#
_cell.length_a   1.000
_cell.length_b   1.000
_cell.length_c   1.000
_cell.angle_alpha   90.00
_cell.angle_beta   90.00
_cell.angle_gamma   90.00
#
_symmetry.space_group_name_H-M   'P 1'
#
loop_
_entity.id
_entity.type
_entity.pdbx_description
1 polymer ?
#
loop_
_entity_poly.entity_id
_entity_poly.type
_entity_poly.pdbx_seq_one_letter_code
_entity_poly.pdbx_strand_id
1 'polypeptide(L)'
;MTNAWQRIEAEARGAFLGAGRFPLRAYSELMPPPYVGLKPYTPRVELGGTTDRVSDGDSFDLDEYEQAQAIGPGLDRIADEIVTRLERLVRGAAHGLSRTLLAGNPAWPAELAAAARDGRLAHDPLVVICPLALSRTQDDKGNDRWTLFGTSHDGPASPSLHGLDEDALGELVHWAGLDGNWRIFGADELPPGLESRLLRDTPVSSLQTLVTFRPFAELPDAIRAAYLAGELVLVPSPATLVLFEHSGYRELSRELARARQIALLHLFPRVEDSFTIRIPQSGWLDEETEHGDHGHKIVDELVRTHRWQRVRRDADITREVEYRDKVSIALFSTTPIDIDLYNKPLARNSQIWTENYGLLLDGPTAQRAQILDAASAVDRGGRFGYRMYYPPMRLGTRETFWHLPLIARAGVGRYPRAPLGYLTAEAANGDRIALRPRLLTRPAHLAAARAFPLDPGHSRHTTSHNIRKLLDTRAELDEPLTPAHARALLHIAKDLSLEDWLAALPTHAADAETARLVESTLREATSAPDASGSTIILDKLGTRAFAEQVWTSIAGLAHGAFRQKNDADGITANRGKHGGPAARAAGIKTTEERDLEALGDHLHDRYRDLIAAHDMVGRAEVVDHVFRWETDFAFPWMEGWAKNQDAPAQRNIVLVIPGNDRTQAVVMGDHYDTAYMEDVYYPEKGGDLLRAPAFGADDNHSGTTALLLAAEYMLPLARAGKLERDVWLVHLTGEEYPADCMGARALCQALVERTLVFTGEDGGARDMSSVDVVAAFVLDMIGHNTRRGLDVFQIAPGEGAASSRLARRAHHANLRWNRCAAEWNQAVHPRLARAERVPDGDGASAPPPPFAHLAVHGEVRVEWEPRSALFNTDGQIFSDVGIPVVLFMENYDISRKGYHDTRDTMANIDLDYCVALTAIAIETVADTACAS
;
A
#
# COMPACT_ATOMS: atom_id res chain seq x y z
N MET A 1 18.20 -1.10 -31.25
CA MET A 1 18.72 -1.33 -29.89
C MET A 1 17.51 -1.57 -29.00
N THR A 2 17.55 -2.57 -28.12
CA THR A 2 16.46 -2.83 -27.16
C THR A 2 16.55 -1.79 -26.04
N ASN A 3 15.49 -1.04 -25.79
CA ASN A 3 15.48 -0.05 -24.70
C ASN A 3 15.33 -0.72 -23.32
N ALA A 4 15.48 0.04 -22.25
CA ALA A 4 15.44 -0.44 -20.87
C ALA A 4 14.14 -1.19 -20.56
N TRP A 5 12.97 -0.60 -20.86
CA TRP A 5 11.67 -1.23 -20.59
C TRP A 5 11.44 -2.51 -21.40
N GLN A 6 11.89 -2.56 -22.66
CA GLN A 6 11.82 -3.78 -23.47
C GLN A 6 12.67 -4.91 -22.87
N ARG A 7 13.83 -4.59 -22.29
CA ARG A 7 14.65 -5.59 -21.57
C ARG A 7 13.94 -6.06 -20.31
N ILE A 8 13.42 -5.14 -19.49
CA ILE A 8 12.72 -5.46 -18.25
C ILE A 8 11.48 -6.32 -18.53
N GLU A 9 10.66 -5.95 -19.52
CA GLU A 9 9.48 -6.71 -19.90
C GLU A 9 9.86 -8.11 -20.40
N ALA A 10 10.89 -8.22 -21.24
CA ALA A 10 11.36 -9.51 -21.74
C ALA A 10 11.83 -10.44 -20.62
N GLU A 11 12.45 -9.90 -19.56
CA GLU A 11 12.86 -10.66 -18.38
C GLU A 11 11.70 -11.02 -17.47
N ALA A 12 10.72 -10.13 -17.31
CA ALA A 12 9.52 -10.38 -16.51
C ALA A 12 8.59 -11.43 -17.14
N ARG A 13 8.59 -11.51 -18.47
CA ARG A 13 7.76 -12.44 -19.23
C ARG A 13 8.08 -13.89 -18.87
N GLY A 14 7.15 -14.53 -18.17
CA GLY A 14 7.29 -15.92 -17.74
C GLY A 14 8.09 -16.12 -16.45
N ALA A 15 8.66 -15.06 -15.87
CA ALA A 15 9.48 -15.16 -14.66
C ALA A 15 8.69 -15.62 -13.43
N PHE A 16 7.39 -15.32 -13.41
CA PHE A 16 6.49 -15.65 -12.31
C PHE A 16 5.76 -16.98 -12.52
N LEU A 17 5.96 -17.67 -13.66
CA LEU A 17 5.23 -18.91 -13.98
C LEU A 17 5.84 -20.13 -13.28
N GLY A 18 4.97 -20.93 -12.67
CA GLY A 18 5.31 -22.16 -11.96
C GLY A 18 5.32 -21.99 -10.45
N ALA A 19 5.04 -23.10 -9.75
CA ALA A 19 4.87 -23.11 -8.30
C ALA A 19 6.08 -22.53 -7.55
N GLY A 20 5.82 -21.61 -6.61
CA GLY A 20 6.81 -20.98 -5.73
C GLY A 20 7.66 -19.89 -6.40
N ARG A 21 7.28 -19.43 -7.59
CA ARG A 21 7.94 -18.33 -8.30
C ARG A 21 7.45 -16.95 -7.88
N PHE A 22 6.28 -16.86 -7.25
CA PHE A 22 5.68 -15.64 -6.76
C PHE A 22 5.05 -15.87 -5.37
N PRO A 23 5.85 -16.16 -4.33
CA PRO A 23 5.31 -16.44 -3.01
C PRO A 23 4.60 -15.21 -2.43
N LEU A 24 3.30 -15.32 -2.18
CA LEU A 24 2.48 -14.35 -1.46
C LEU A 24 2.05 -14.95 -0.12
N ARG A 25 2.93 -14.84 0.89
CA ARG A 25 2.65 -15.42 2.20
C ARG A 25 1.59 -14.61 2.94
N ALA A 26 0.64 -15.32 3.55
CA ALA A 26 -0.30 -14.76 4.50
C ALA A 26 0.36 -14.61 5.88
N TYR A 27 -0.21 -13.77 6.74
CA TYR A 27 0.25 -13.55 8.12
C TYR A 27 1.71 -13.08 8.30
N SER A 28 2.13 -12.08 7.52
CA SER A 28 3.37 -11.31 7.74
C SER A 28 3.07 -9.81 7.67
N GLU A 29 3.74 -8.98 8.46
CA GLU A 29 3.77 -7.51 8.24
C GLU A 29 4.52 -7.15 6.94
N LEU A 30 5.15 -8.15 6.31
CA LEU A 30 5.79 -8.00 5.02
C LEU A 30 4.73 -7.97 3.92
N MET A 31 4.35 -6.76 3.53
CA MET A 31 3.64 -6.55 2.29
C MET A 31 4.58 -6.77 1.08
N PRO A 32 4.08 -7.31 -0.04
CA PRO A 32 4.87 -7.46 -1.25
C PRO A 32 5.42 -6.09 -1.72
N PRO A 33 6.53 -6.07 -2.46
CA PRO A 33 7.02 -4.81 -3.03
C PRO A 33 5.98 -4.20 -3.98
N PRO A 34 5.85 -2.86 -4.04
CA PRO A 34 5.05 -2.22 -5.08
C PRO A 34 5.58 -2.59 -6.47
N TYR A 35 4.74 -3.18 -7.31
CA TYR A 35 5.06 -3.40 -8.72
C TYR A 35 4.63 -2.18 -9.54
N VAL A 36 5.59 -1.52 -10.19
CA VAL A 36 5.36 -0.29 -10.96
C VAL A 36 5.60 -0.57 -12.44
N GLY A 37 4.69 -0.10 -13.30
CA GLY A 37 4.73 -0.27 -14.76
C GLY A 37 4.43 -1.69 -15.26
N LEU A 38 4.96 -2.72 -14.60
CA LEU A 38 4.80 -4.14 -14.98
C LEU A 38 4.30 -4.96 -13.79
N LYS A 39 2.99 -5.28 -13.80
CA LYS A 39 2.39 -6.13 -12.77
C LYS A 39 2.62 -7.63 -13.05
N PRO A 40 2.76 -8.47 -12.01
CA PRO A 40 3.09 -9.90 -12.15
C PRO A 40 2.09 -10.75 -12.93
N TYR A 41 0.79 -10.47 -12.83
CA TYR A 41 -0.27 -11.29 -13.43
C TYR A 41 -0.21 -11.31 -14.95
N THR A 42 0.00 -10.13 -15.56
CA THR A 42 0.27 -10.00 -16.99
C THR A 42 1.33 -8.92 -17.23
N PRO A 43 2.64 -9.27 -17.17
CA PRO A 43 3.73 -8.29 -17.18
C PRO A 43 3.98 -7.78 -18.59
N ARG A 44 3.13 -6.90 -19.08
CA ARG A 44 3.27 -6.20 -20.37
C ARG A 44 2.99 -4.71 -20.21
N VAL A 45 3.87 -3.88 -20.75
CA VAL A 45 3.69 -2.42 -20.70
C VAL A 45 2.43 -1.99 -21.45
N GLU A 46 2.11 -2.66 -22.57
CA GLU A 46 0.98 -2.32 -23.44
C GLU A 46 -0.40 -2.48 -22.79
N LEU A 47 -0.51 -3.33 -21.76
CA LEU A 47 -1.81 -3.63 -21.13
C LEU A 47 -2.24 -2.58 -20.12
N GLY A 48 -1.36 -1.64 -19.75
CA GLY A 48 -1.70 -0.54 -18.86
C GLY A 48 -2.24 -1.03 -17.51
N GLY A 49 -1.69 -2.13 -16.99
CA GLY A 49 -2.05 -2.70 -15.69
C GLY A 49 -1.62 -1.84 -14.49
N THR A 50 -1.06 -0.66 -14.74
CA THR A 50 -0.62 0.34 -13.76
C THR A 50 -1.06 1.74 -14.18
N THR A 51 -1.23 2.64 -13.21
CA THR A 51 -1.48 4.07 -13.46
C THR A 51 -0.19 4.81 -13.84
N ASP A 52 0.98 4.28 -13.43
CA ASP A 52 2.27 4.78 -13.87
C ASP A 52 2.48 4.52 -15.37
N ARG A 53 2.63 5.61 -16.13
CA ARG A 53 2.82 5.56 -17.57
C ARG A 53 4.30 5.37 -17.89
N VAL A 54 4.57 4.54 -18.89
CA VAL A 54 5.89 4.44 -19.52
C VAL A 54 5.86 5.31 -20.77
N SER A 55 6.17 6.60 -20.65
CA SER A 55 6.11 7.51 -21.81
C SER A 55 7.31 7.44 -22.75
N ASP A 56 8.44 6.91 -22.29
CA ASP A 56 9.67 6.69 -23.07
C ASP A 56 10.34 5.37 -22.65
N GLY A 57 10.98 4.70 -23.61
CA GLY A 57 11.51 3.35 -23.46
C GLY A 57 12.70 3.24 -22.49
N ASP A 58 13.34 4.37 -22.16
CA ASP A 58 14.49 4.44 -21.26
C ASP A 58 14.24 5.36 -20.04
N SER A 59 13.01 5.78 -19.78
CA SER A 59 12.68 6.66 -18.66
C SER A 59 11.74 6.05 -17.63
N PHE A 60 11.85 6.55 -16.40
CA PHE A 60 10.86 6.33 -15.34
C PHE A 60 10.14 7.66 -15.09
N ASP A 61 8.83 7.67 -15.30
CA ASP A 61 8.03 8.88 -15.14
C ASP A 61 7.72 9.12 -13.66
N LEU A 62 7.79 10.39 -13.26
CA LEU A 62 7.43 10.89 -11.94
C LEU A 62 6.33 11.92 -12.12
N ASP A 63 5.18 11.70 -11.47
CA ASP A 63 4.02 12.56 -11.70
C ASP A 63 4.14 13.93 -11.00
N GLU A 64 3.33 14.88 -11.44
CA GLU A 64 3.36 16.26 -10.96
C GLU A 64 2.97 16.38 -9.47
N TYR A 65 2.14 15.47 -8.97
CA TYR A 65 1.63 15.46 -7.59
C TYR A 65 2.66 14.85 -6.65
N GLU A 66 3.30 13.74 -7.02
CA GLU A 66 4.44 13.17 -6.30
C GLU A 66 5.53 14.22 -6.11
N GLN A 67 5.88 14.94 -7.18
CA GLN A 67 6.90 15.97 -7.12
C GLN A 67 6.50 17.15 -6.20
N ALA A 68 5.27 17.64 -6.34
CA ALA A 68 4.83 18.85 -5.64
C ALA A 68 4.42 18.61 -4.18
N GLN A 69 3.85 17.44 -3.87
CA GLN A 69 3.22 17.15 -2.58
C GLN A 69 4.07 16.22 -1.71
N ALA A 70 4.89 15.35 -2.30
CA ALA A 70 5.70 14.37 -1.57
C ALA A 70 7.21 14.63 -1.66
N ILE A 71 7.80 14.53 -2.86
CA ILE A 71 9.25 14.52 -3.07
C ILE A 71 9.86 15.89 -2.72
N GLY A 72 9.37 16.98 -3.32
CA GLY A 72 9.92 18.32 -3.09
C GLY A 72 9.95 18.72 -1.60
N PRO A 73 8.80 18.75 -0.91
CA PRO A 73 8.75 19.06 0.52
C PRO A 73 9.57 18.10 1.40
N GLY A 74 9.63 16.82 1.02
CA GLY A 74 10.41 15.81 1.75
C GLY A 74 11.92 16.07 1.65
N LEU A 75 12.41 16.38 0.45
CA LEU A 75 13.81 16.71 0.21
C LEU A 75 14.23 18.00 0.89
N ASP A 76 13.36 19.01 0.97
CA ASP A 76 13.64 20.24 1.72
C ASP A 76 13.91 19.93 3.20
N ARG A 77 13.03 19.15 3.84
CA ARG A 77 13.21 18.75 5.25
C ARG A 77 14.43 17.86 5.47
N ILE A 78 14.69 16.91 4.56
CA ILE A 78 15.87 16.03 4.63
C ILE A 78 17.17 16.87 4.51
N ALA A 79 17.19 17.84 3.59
CA ALA A 79 18.32 18.74 3.42
C ALA A 79 18.58 19.56 4.69
N ASP A 80 17.53 20.15 5.27
CA ASP A 80 17.65 20.98 6.47
C ASP A 80 18.23 20.19 7.65
N GLU A 81 17.80 18.94 7.86
CA GLU A 81 18.34 18.10 8.94
C GLU A 81 19.80 17.75 8.69
N ILE A 82 20.17 17.31 7.48
CA ILE A 82 21.57 16.97 7.15
C ILE A 82 22.47 18.19 7.31
N VAL A 83 22.09 19.33 6.73
CA VAL A 83 22.84 20.59 6.82
C VAL A 83 23.00 20.99 8.28
N THR A 84 21.94 20.96 9.09
CA THR A 84 21.99 21.32 10.51
C THR A 84 22.98 20.45 11.30
N ARG A 85 22.99 19.13 11.06
CA ARG A 85 23.89 18.20 11.76
C ARG A 85 25.34 18.38 11.35
N LEU A 86 25.59 18.51 10.04
CA LEU A 86 26.94 18.66 9.50
C LEU A 86 27.52 20.05 9.78
N GLU A 87 26.70 21.09 9.85
CA GLU A 87 27.15 22.43 10.23
C GLU A 87 27.68 22.43 11.66
N ARG A 88 26.95 21.81 12.59
CA ARG A 88 27.42 21.65 13.97
C ARG A 88 28.77 20.92 14.03
N LEU A 89 28.95 19.88 13.21
CA LEU A 89 30.23 19.15 13.11
C LEU A 89 31.37 20.07 12.64
N VAL A 90 31.18 20.80 11.54
CA VAL A 90 32.18 21.72 10.97
C VAL A 90 32.53 22.85 11.95
N ARG A 91 31.55 23.37 12.68
CA ARG A 91 31.72 24.44 13.68
C ARG A 91 32.26 23.96 15.02
N GLY A 92 32.57 22.67 15.18
CA GLY A 92 33.07 22.10 16.44
C GLY A 92 32.03 22.10 17.57
N ALA A 93 30.74 22.24 17.25
CA ALA A 93 29.63 22.25 18.18
C ALA A 93 29.06 20.84 18.42
N ALA A 94 28.20 20.70 19.43
CA ALA A 94 27.51 19.44 19.71
C ALA A 94 26.56 19.06 18.55
N HIS A 95 26.89 18.01 17.81
CA HIS A 95 26.20 17.63 16.55
C HIS A 95 25.22 16.46 16.70
N GLY A 96 25.41 15.57 17.67
CA GLY A 96 24.56 14.38 17.86
C GLY A 96 24.87 13.20 16.92
N LEU A 97 25.79 13.36 15.96
CA LEU A 97 26.37 12.23 15.21
C LEU A 97 27.07 11.21 16.11
N SER A 98 26.98 9.92 15.76
CA SER A 98 27.56 8.83 16.56
C SER A 98 29.09 8.84 16.59
N ARG A 99 29.70 8.31 17.66
CA ARG A 99 31.16 8.20 17.75
C ARG A 99 31.73 7.29 16.65
N THR A 100 31.08 6.16 16.32
CA THR A 100 31.59 5.25 15.27
C THR A 100 31.49 5.82 13.87
N LEU A 101 30.57 6.77 13.61
CA LEU A 101 30.52 7.44 12.31
C LEU A 101 31.80 8.22 12.05
N LEU A 102 32.41 8.81 13.08
CA LEU A 102 33.60 9.66 12.97
C LEU A 102 34.90 8.89 13.27
N ALA A 103 34.85 7.87 14.13
CA ALA A 103 36.03 7.12 14.54
C ALA A 103 36.67 6.38 13.36
N GLY A 104 37.93 6.70 13.05
CA GLY A 104 38.67 6.09 11.93
C GLY A 104 38.09 6.43 10.55
N ASN A 105 37.20 7.43 10.45
CA ASN A 105 36.59 7.81 9.19
C ASN A 105 37.59 8.64 8.35
N PRO A 106 38.00 8.18 7.15
CA PRO A 106 38.97 8.89 6.32
C PRO A 106 38.45 10.24 5.79
N ALA A 107 37.13 10.48 5.79
CA ALA A 107 36.58 11.80 5.45
C ALA A 107 36.71 12.82 6.58
N TRP A 108 36.88 12.36 7.83
CA TRP A 108 36.99 13.23 9.01
C TRP A 108 38.17 12.86 9.93
N PRO A 109 39.42 12.93 9.42
CA PRO A 109 40.59 12.55 10.20
C PRO A 109 40.85 13.49 11.38
N ALA A 110 41.73 13.08 12.29
CA ALA A 110 42.03 13.81 13.53
C ALA A 110 42.46 15.27 13.30
N GLU A 111 43.20 15.55 12.22
CA GLU A 111 43.63 16.91 11.85
C GLU A 111 42.44 17.83 11.54
N LEU A 112 41.42 17.31 10.86
CA LEU A 112 40.22 18.03 10.50
C LEU A 112 39.30 18.23 11.71
N ALA A 113 39.16 17.18 12.53
CA ALA A 113 38.44 17.26 13.80
C ALA A 113 39.06 18.28 14.77
N ALA A 114 40.40 18.39 14.80
CA ALA A 114 41.09 19.42 15.57
C ALA A 114 40.80 20.82 15.01
N ALA A 115 40.90 20.99 13.69
CA ALA A 115 40.59 22.26 13.03
C ALA A 115 39.16 22.75 13.29
N ALA A 116 38.18 21.85 13.28
CA ALA A 116 36.79 22.17 13.61
C ALA A 116 36.65 22.69 15.05
N ARG A 117 37.25 21.98 16.04
CA ARG A 117 37.23 22.40 17.45
C ARG A 117 37.93 23.74 17.69
N ASP A 118 39.01 23.99 16.95
CA ASP A 118 39.77 25.24 17.03
C ASP A 118 39.09 26.40 16.29
N GLY A 119 37.95 26.16 15.62
CA GLY A 119 37.24 27.15 14.80
C GLY A 119 37.93 27.49 13.47
N ARG A 120 38.97 26.75 13.09
CA ARG A 120 39.75 26.99 11.85
C ARG A 120 38.98 26.67 10.57
N LEU A 121 37.91 25.88 10.66
CA LEU A 121 37.01 25.58 9.55
C LEU A 121 35.90 26.63 9.36
N ALA A 122 36.00 27.80 10.00
CA ALA A 122 34.97 28.83 9.88
C ALA A 122 34.75 29.33 8.43
N HIS A 123 35.76 29.18 7.58
CA HIS A 123 35.75 29.53 6.16
C HIS A 123 34.92 28.56 5.30
N ASP A 124 34.67 27.32 5.75
CA ASP A 124 33.91 26.34 4.97
C ASP A 124 32.42 26.77 4.91
N PRO A 125 31.85 27.00 3.71
CA PRO A 125 30.45 27.38 3.53
C PRO A 125 29.46 26.25 3.77
N LEU A 126 29.95 25.02 4.05
CA LEU A 126 29.21 23.76 4.10
C LEU A 126 28.29 23.57 2.88
N VAL A 127 28.90 23.17 1.77
CA VAL A 127 28.16 22.66 0.61
C VAL A 127 28.00 21.16 0.77
N VAL A 128 26.75 20.72 0.96
CA VAL A 128 26.36 19.31 1.03
C VAL A 128 26.00 18.83 -0.36
N ILE A 129 26.66 17.77 -0.81
CA ILE A 129 26.26 16.97 -1.97
C ILE A 129 26.16 15.52 -1.49
N CYS A 130 24.93 15.08 -1.20
CA CYS A 130 24.64 13.79 -0.59
C CYS A 130 23.65 13.04 -1.50
N PRO A 131 24.12 12.22 -2.46
CA PRO A 131 23.20 11.41 -3.24
C PRO A 131 22.48 10.41 -2.34
N LEU A 132 21.15 10.37 -2.47
CA LEU A 132 20.23 9.55 -1.70
C LEU A 132 19.83 8.31 -2.50
N ALA A 133 19.48 7.22 -1.80
CA ALA A 133 18.78 6.07 -2.37
C ALA A 133 17.30 6.13 -1.97
N LEU A 134 16.42 6.35 -2.95
CA LEU A 134 14.97 6.41 -2.75
C LEU A 134 14.28 5.27 -3.51
N SER A 135 13.16 4.77 -2.98
CA SER A 135 12.24 3.88 -3.69
C SER A 135 10.84 4.03 -3.11
N ARG A 136 9.80 3.76 -3.90
CA ARG A 136 8.46 3.52 -3.34
C ARG A 136 8.46 2.22 -2.53
N THR A 137 7.75 2.21 -1.40
CA THR A 137 7.58 1.02 -0.54
C THR A 137 6.19 1.01 0.08
N GLN A 138 5.68 -0.18 0.33
CA GLN A 138 4.43 -0.41 1.04
C GLN A 138 4.72 -0.72 2.52
N ASP A 139 4.02 -0.06 3.45
CA ASP A 139 4.05 -0.45 4.86
C ASP A 139 3.08 -1.60 5.16
N ASP A 140 3.07 -2.02 6.42
CA ASP A 140 2.21 -3.08 6.97
C ASP A 140 0.70 -2.76 6.86
N LYS A 141 0.33 -1.49 6.61
CA LYS A 141 -1.06 -1.06 6.39
C LYS A 141 -1.40 -0.92 4.90
N GLY A 142 -0.50 -1.34 4.01
CA GLY A 142 -0.71 -1.23 2.58
C GLY A 142 -0.44 0.17 2.01
N ASN A 143 0.10 1.13 2.77
CA ASN A 143 0.34 2.49 2.28
C ASN A 143 1.62 2.57 1.47
N ASP A 144 1.48 2.87 0.18
CA ASP A 144 2.60 3.22 -0.71
C ASP A 144 3.10 4.66 -0.46
N ARG A 145 4.40 4.81 -0.23
CA ARG A 145 5.11 6.09 -0.09
C ARG A 145 6.55 5.99 -0.62
N TRP A 146 7.09 7.10 -1.11
CA TRP A 146 8.54 7.24 -1.30
C TRP A 146 9.26 7.08 0.04
N THR A 147 10.32 6.29 0.04
CA THR A 147 11.08 5.91 1.24
C THR A 147 12.57 6.18 1.03
N LEU A 148 13.19 6.81 2.03
CA LEU A 148 14.63 7.02 2.10
C LEU A 148 15.32 5.78 2.66
N PHE A 149 16.11 5.08 1.86
CA PHE A 149 16.92 3.95 2.32
C PHE A 149 18.27 4.37 2.92
N GLY A 150 18.71 5.61 2.63
CA GLY A 150 19.95 6.19 3.10
C GLY A 150 20.75 6.85 1.97
N THR A 151 22.07 6.85 2.07
CA THR A 151 22.94 7.32 0.97
C THR A 151 22.81 6.44 -0.27
N SER A 152 23.14 6.95 -1.45
CA SER A 152 23.27 6.14 -2.65
C SER A 152 24.35 5.08 -2.44
N HIS A 153 24.02 3.82 -2.75
CA HIS A 153 24.98 2.73 -2.70
C HIS A 153 25.95 2.73 -3.89
N ASP A 154 25.77 3.62 -4.87
CA ASP A 154 26.75 3.90 -5.94
C ASP A 154 27.82 4.91 -5.52
N GLY A 155 27.77 5.34 -4.26
CA GLY A 155 28.75 6.23 -3.68
C GLY A 155 28.45 7.72 -3.96
N PRO A 156 29.37 8.60 -3.52
CA PRO A 156 29.10 10.03 -3.49
C PRO A 156 29.34 10.73 -4.85
N ALA A 157 30.15 10.15 -5.74
CA ALA A 157 30.59 10.83 -6.96
C ALA A 157 29.65 10.59 -8.15
N SER A 158 29.41 9.33 -8.52
CA SER A 158 28.74 8.98 -9.79
C SER A 158 27.34 9.55 -9.91
N PRO A 159 26.43 9.40 -8.92
CA PRO A 159 25.10 10.00 -9.01
C PRO A 159 25.14 11.53 -9.04
N SER A 160 26.08 12.14 -8.30
CA SER A 160 26.17 13.58 -8.14
C SER A 160 26.71 14.32 -9.36
N LEU A 161 27.61 13.69 -10.11
CA LEU A 161 28.12 14.23 -11.37
C LEU A 161 27.24 13.86 -12.56
N HIS A 162 26.41 12.83 -12.44
CA HIS A 162 25.57 12.37 -13.54
C HIS A 162 24.63 13.47 -14.06
N GLY A 163 24.71 13.74 -15.36
CA GLY A 163 23.88 14.74 -16.03
C GLY A 163 24.32 16.19 -15.82
N LEU A 164 25.47 16.43 -15.17
CA LEU A 164 26.10 17.75 -15.10
C LEU A 164 27.15 17.90 -16.20
N ASP A 165 27.06 19.00 -16.95
CA ASP A 165 28.11 19.49 -17.82
C ASP A 165 28.94 20.60 -17.12
N GLU A 166 29.92 21.17 -17.83
CA GLU A 166 30.79 22.21 -17.29
C GLU A 166 30.01 23.46 -16.82
N ASP A 167 28.98 23.85 -17.57
CA ASP A 167 28.17 25.03 -17.28
C ASP A 167 27.29 24.79 -16.06
N ALA A 168 26.59 23.65 -15.98
CA ALA A 168 25.74 23.30 -14.86
C ALA A 168 26.53 23.16 -13.55
N LEU A 169 27.73 22.54 -13.61
CA LEU A 169 28.59 22.44 -12.44
C LEU A 169 29.17 23.80 -12.04
N GLY A 170 29.57 24.63 -13.00
CA GLY A 170 30.02 25.99 -12.74
C GLY A 170 28.93 26.85 -12.10
N GLU A 171 27.68 26.65 -12.50
CA GLU A 171 26.53 27.33 -11.94
C GLU A 171 26.22 26.88 -10.50
N LEU A 172 26.35 25.58 -10.20
CA LEU A 172 26.26 25.05 -8.84
C LEU A 172 27.32 25.70 -7.94
N VAL A 173 28.58 25.73 -8.40
CA VAL A 173 29.70 26.37 -7.68
C VAL A 173 29.38 27.85 -7.42
N HIS A 174 28.88 28.56 -8.44
CA HIS A 174 28.47 29.95 -8.29
C HIS A 174 27.33 30.14 -7.29
N TRP A 175 26.29 29.30 -7.36
CA TRP A 175 25.16 29.29 -6.41
C TRP A 175 25.63 29.03 -4.98
N ALA A 176 26.65 28.20 -4.80
CA ALA A 176 27.29 27.96 -3.51
C ALA A 176 28.06 29.19 -2.97
N GLY A 177 28.08 30.31 -3.69
CA GLY A 177 28.78 31.52 -3.31
C GLY A 177 30.29 31.44 -3.57
N LEU A 178 30.71 30.55 -4.47
CA LEU A 178 32.10 30.32 -4.84
C LEU A 178 32.38 30.87 -6.24
N ASP A 179 33.65 31.09 -6.55
CA ASP A 179 34.13 31.77 -7.75
C ASP A 179 34.54 30.82 -8.90
N GLY A 180 34.90 31.41 -10.04
CA GLY A 180 35.08 30.70 -11.31
C GLY A 180 36.39 29.90 -11.46
N ASN A 181 37.33 29.97 -10.49
CA ASN A 181 38.58 29.19 -10.57
C ASN A 181 38.50 27.88 -9.79
N TRP A 182 37.61 27.00 -10.27
CA TRP A 182 37.42 25.66 -9.73
C TRP A 182 38.03 24.58 -10.62
N ARG A 183 38.41 23.45 -10.00
CA ARG A 183 38.91 22.23 -10.66
C ARG A 183 38.29 20.98 -10.02
N ILE A 184 38.37 19.85 -10.72
CA ILE A 184 37.91 18.54 -10.23
C ILE A 184 39.12 17.67 -9.90
N PHE A 185 39.10 16.97 -8.77
CA PHE A 185 40.13 16.01 -8.38
C PHE A 185 39.55 14.64 -8.02
N GLY A 186 40.25 13.58 -8.45
CA GLY A 186 40.01 12.21 -7.98
C GLY A 186 38.72 11.55 -8.44
N ALA A 187 38.07 12.06 -9.50
CA ALA A 187 36.91 11.41 -10.11
C ALA A 187 37.37 10.31 -11.08
N ASP A 188 37.00 9.05 -10.80
CA ASP A 188 37.38 7.90 -11.62
C ASP A 188 36.62 7.86 -12.95
N GLU A 189 35.37 8.35 -12.96
CA GLU A 189 34.55 8.56 -14.13
C GLU A 189 34.04 10.00 -14.15
N LEU A 190 34.17 10.66 -15.30
CA LEU A 190 33.66 12.01 -15.51
C LEU A 190 32.62 12.01 -16.64
N PRO A 191 31.51 12.77 -16.47
CA PRO A 191 30.65 13.15 -17.57
C PRO A 191 31.45 13.79 -18.73
N PRO A 192 31.08 13.52 -19.99
CA PRO A 192 31.70 14.17 -21.13
C PRO A 192 31.67 15.70 -21.01
N GLY A 193 32.81 16.34 -21.25
CA GLY A 193 32.96 17.80 -21.19
C GLY A 193 33.60 18.31 -19.90
N LEU A 194 33.70 17.50 -18.84
CA LEU A 194 34.35 17.90 -17.58
C LEU A 194 35.86 17.63 -17.56
N GLU A 195 36.43 16.99 -18.59
CA GLU A 195 37.84 16.61 -18.64
C GLU A 195 38.78 17.82 -18.67
N SER A 196 38.31 18.96 -19.20
CA SER A 196 39.00 20.26 -19.21
C SER A 196 39.24 20.81 -17.80
N ARG A 197 38.39 20.42 -16.84
CA ARG A 197 38.40 20.91 -15.45
C ARG A 197 39.16 19.99 -14.49
N LEU A 198 39.71 18.88 -14.98
CA LEU A 198 40.58 18.01 -14.17
C LEU A 198 41.81 18.77 -13.66
N LEU A 199 42.10 18.62 -12.37
CA LEU A 199 43.33 19.13 -11.78
C LEU A 199 44.52 18.29 -12.28
N ARG A 200 45.32 18.88 -13.18
CA ARG A 200 46.56 18.27 -13.72
C ARG A 200 47.79 19.01 -13.21
N ASP A 201 48.10 20.14 -13.87
CA ASP A 201 49.32 20.92 -13.62
C ASP A 201 49.05 22.27 -12.95
N THR A 202 47.79 22.58 -12.64
CA THR A 202 47.41 23.84 -11.99
C THR A 202 47.89 23.85 -10.53
N PRO A 203 48.70 24.84 -10.09
CA PRO A 203 49.12 24.92 -8.69
C PRO A 203 47.92 25.09 -7.76
N VAL A 204 47.87 24.31 -6.67
CA VAL A 204 46.79 24.38 -5.67
C VAL A 204 46.63 25.79 -5.10
N SER A 205 47.71 26.54 -4.94
CA SER A 205 47.71 27.93 -4.45
C SER A 205 47.00 28.93 -5.38
N SER A 206 46.69 28.53 -6.62
CA SER A 206 45.92 29.35 -7.55
C SER A 206 44.42 29.02 -7.52
N LEU A 207 44.02 27.94 -6.86
CA LEU A 207 42.65 27.47 -6.80
C LEU A 207 41.91 28.07 -5.61
N GLN A 208 40.65 28.41 -5.82
CA GLN A 208 39.76 28.85 -4.76
C GLN A 208 38.77 27.74 -4.37
N THR A 209 38.39 26.90 -5.33
CA THR A 209 37.46 25.78 -5.13
C THR A 209 37.97 24.49 -5.76
N LEU A 210 37.84 23.38 -5.06
CA LEU A 210 38.13 22.05 -5.58
C LEU A 210 36.91 21.14 -5.41
N VAL A 211 36.40 20.62 -6.53
CA VAL A 211 35.35 19.61 -6.55
C VAL A 211 36.01 18.24 -6.37
N THR A 212 35.75 17.56 -5.26
CA THR A 212 36.33 16.25 -4.97
C THR A 212 35.41 15.43 -4.07
N PHE A 213 35.24 14.16 -4.43
CA PHE A 213 34.51 13.17 -3.63
C PHE A 213 35.44 12.19 -2.91
N ARG A 214 36.76 12.45 -2.96
CA ARG A 214 37.75 11.68 -2.21
C ARG A 214 37.69 12.04 -0.72
N PRO A 215 37.77 11.04 0.18
CA PRO A 215 37.90 11.30 1.61
C PRO A 215 39.08 12.24 1.90
N PHE A 216 38.94 13.14 2.88
CA PHE A 216 39.95 14.16 3.18
C PHE A 216 41.35 13.58 3.40
N ALA A 217 41.46 12.45 4.12
CA ALA A 217 42.72 11.77 4.38
C ALA A 217 43.43 11.24 3.13
N GLU A 218 42.70 11.03 2.03
CA GLU A 218 43.23 10.56 0.75
C GLU A 218 43.65 11.71 -0.19
N LEU A 219 43.33 12.95 0.15
CA LEU A 219 43.74 14.10 -0.64
C LEU A 219 45.25 14.36 -0.51
N PRO A 220 45.94 14.85 -1.55
CA PRO A 220 47.34 15.26 -1.46
C PRO A 220 47.60 16.29 -0.33
N ASP A 221 48.77 16.20 0.31
CA ASP A 221 49.16 17.05 1.45
C ASP A 221 49.00 18.55 1.15
N ALA A 222 49.32 18.98 -0.07
CA ALA A 222 49.17 20.37 -0.50
C ALA A 222 47.70 20.85 -0.50
N ILE A 223 46.76 19.97 -0.87
CA ILE A 223 45.32 20.27 -0.85
C ILE A 223 44.81 20.31 0.59
N ARG A 224 45.21 19.32 1.42
CA ARG A 224 44.82 19.29 2.84
C ARG A 224 45.31 20.53 3.58
N ALA A 225 46.57 20.94 3.36
CA ALA A 225 47.16 22.13 3.95
C ALA A 225 46.44 23.42 3.52
N ALA A 226 46.17 23.58 2.22
CA ALA A 226 45.48 24.77 1.69
C ALA A 226 44.05 24.91 2.26
N TYR A 227 43.30 23.81 2.34
CA TYR A 227 41.97 23.81 2.97
C TYR A 227 42.05 24.14 4.46
N LEU A 228 42.97 23.53 5.23
CA LEU A 228 43.11 23.82 6.66
C LEU A 228 43.57 25.26 6.96
N ALA A 229 44.25 25.91 6.00
CA ALA A 229 44.64 27.31 6.06
C ALA A 229 43.50 28.28 5.66
N GLY A 230 42.38 27.77 5.14
CA GLY A 230 41.28 28.58 4.61
C GLY A 230 41.57 29.23 3.26
N GLU A 231 42.57 28.73 2.54
CA GLU A 231 42.97 29.20 1.20
C GLU A 231 42.20 28.48 0.09
N LEU A 232 41.55 27.35 0.40
CA LEU A 232 40.82 26.50 -0.54
C LEU A 232 39.48 26.04 0.06
N VAL A 233 38.42 26.03 -0.74
CA VAL A 233 37.13 25.40 -0.39
C VAL A 233 37.00 24.06 -1.12
N LEU A 234 36.49 23.04 -0.42
CA LEU A 234 36.18 21.73 -0.99
C LEU A 234 34.67 21.58 -1.23
N VAL A 235 34.30 21.04 -2.39
CA VAL A 235 32.90 20.77 -2.76
C VAL A 235 32.73 19.30 -3.19
N PRO A 236 31.87 18.51 -2.52
CA PRO A 236 31.21 18.83 -1.25
C PRO A 236 32.21 19.06 -0.10
N SER A 237 31.74 19.68 0.97
CA SER A 237 32.51 19.77 2.22
C SER A 237 32.85 18.35 2.71
N PRO A 238 34.07 18.11 3.26
CA PRO A 238 34.46 16.79 3.77
C PRO A 238 33.50 16.21 4.80
N ALA A 239 32.79 17.08 5.53
CA ALA A 239 31.75 16.68 6.49
C ALA A 239 30.65 15.85 5.84
N THR A 240 30.35 16.04 4.55
CA THR A 240 29.34 15.25 3.83
C THR A 240 29.80 13.81 3.60
N LEU A 241 31.10 13.63 3.29
CA LEU A 241 31.66 12.34 2.92
C LEU A 241 31.72 11.37 4.10
N VAL A 242 31.60 11.84 5.35
CA VAL A 242 31.56 10.96 6.53
C VAL A 242 30.43 9.92 6.44
N LEU A 243 29.33 10.27 5.78
CA LEU A 243 28.15 9.41 5.59
C LEU A 243 28.40 8.21 4.66
N PHE A 244 29.46 8.26 3.83
CA PHE A 244 29.81 7.19 2.86
C PHE A 244 30.95 6.29 3.35
N GLU A 245 31.63 6.72 4.41
CA GLU A 245 32.94 6.22 4.83
C GLU A 245 32.89 5.49 6.19
N HIS A 246 31.70 5.19 6.71
CA HIS A 246 31.54 4.43 7.96
C HIS A 246 32.15 3.02 7.83
N SER A 247 33.18 2.72 8.63
CA SER A 247 33.95 1.47 8.57
C SER A 247 33.11 0.22 8.83
N GLY A 248 32.33 0.21 9.92
CA GLY A 248 31.46 -0.91 10.28
C GLY A 248 30.45 -1.27 9.17
N TYR A 249 29.73 -0.30 8.61
CA TYR A 249 28.80 -0.58 7.51
C TYR A 249 29.47 -0.97 6.18
N ARG A 250 30.74 -0.57 5.96
CA ARG A 250 31.54 -1.09 4.84
C ARG A 250 31.88 -2.56 5.03
N GLU A 251 32.20 -2.96 6.25
CA GLU A 251 32.42 -4.37 6.57
C GLU A 251 31.12 -5.19 6.44
N LEU A 252 30.03 -4.73 7.06
CA LEU A 252 28.71 -5.35 6.94
C LEU A 252 28.26 -5.48 5.48
N SER A 253 28.65 -4.54 4.60
CA SER A 253 28.27 -4.58 3.18
C SER A 253 28.81 -5.78 2.40
N ARG A 254 29.75 -6.54 2.97
CA ARG A 254 30.22 -7.82 2.40
C ARG A 254 29.21 -8.95 2.57
N GLU A 255 28.35 -8.87 3.59
CA GLU A 255 27.33 -9.87 3.91
C GLU A 255 25.91 -9.36 3.62
N LEU A 256 25.67 -8.08 3.86
CA LEU A 256 24.39 -7.40 3.63
C LEU A 256 24.53 -6.36 2.53
N ALA A 257 24.05 -6.69 1.33
CA ALA A 257 24.04 -5.74 0.22
C ALA A 257 23.41 -4.41 0.65
N ARG A 258 24.03 -3.30 0.23
CA ARG A 258 23.55 -1.94 0.51
C ARG A 258 23.57 -1.53 2.00
N ALA A 259 24.31 -2.23 2.88
CA ALA A 259 24.50 -1.79 4.27
C ALA A 259 25.13 -0.38 4.39
N ARG A 260 25.86 0.07 3.37
CA ARG A 260 26.47 1.42 3.32
C ARG A 260 25.43 2.56 3.37
N GLN A 261 24.17 2.30 3.06
CA GLN A 261 23.09 3.30 3.12
C GLN A 261 22.78 3.72 4.57
N ILE A 262 22.97 2.80 5.52
CA ILE A 262 22.43 2.88 6.89
C ILE A 262 22.94 4.10 7.67
N ALA A 263 24.18 4.52 7.44
CA ALA A 263 24.82 5.60 8.19
C ALA A 263 24.00 6.91 8.18
N LEU A 264 23.35 7.24 7.06
CA LEU A 264 22.52 8.43 6.94
C LEU A 264 21.23 8.35 7.77
N LEU A 265 20.63 7.17 7.89
CA LEU A 265 19.34 7.00 8.59
C LEU A 265 19.45 7.37 10.08
N HIS A 266 20.63 7.16 10.69
CA HIS A 266 20.90 7.52 12.09
C HIS A 266 20.89 9.03 12.38
N LEU A 267 20.82 9.89 11.35
CA LEU A 267 20.70 11.34 11.56
C LEU A 267 19.27 11.77 11.90
N PHE A 268 18.27 10.98 11.54
CA PHE A 268 16.87 11.39 11.62
C PHE A 268 16.21 10.94 12.94
N PRO A 269 15.32 11.77 13.51
CA PRO A 269 14.51 11.37 14.66
C PRO A 269 13.42 10.37 14.25
N ARG A 270 12.77 9.81 15.27
CA ARG A 270 11.87 8.65 15.22
C ARG A 270 10.46 8.98 14.75
N VAL A 271 10.31 9.74 13.67
CA VAL A 271 8.98 10.20 13.25
C VAL A 271 8.83 9.94 11.75
N GLU A 272 8.38 8.74 11.41
CA GLU A 272 8.16 8.34 10.01
C GLU A 272 7.19 9.31 9.31
N ASP A 273 6.29 9.96 10.06
CA ASP A 273 5.25 10.87 9.55
C ASP A 273 5.60 12.36 9.60
N SER A 274 6.72 12.76 10.22
CA SER A 274 7.16 14.16 10.13
C SER A 274 7.77 14.48 8.77
N PHE A 275 7.82 13.52 7.85
CA PHE A 275 8.35 13.69 6.51
C PHE A 275 7.35 13.13 5.50
N THR A 276 7.20 13.81 4.36
CA THR A 276 6.40 13.31 3.25
C THR A 276 7.10 12.17 2.49
N ILE A 277 8.41 12.02 2.66
CA ILE A 277 9.20 10.83 2.30
C ILE A 277 9.39 10.03 3.59
N ARG A 278 8.99 8.75 3.60
CA ARG A 278 9.15 7.84 4.75
C ARG A 278 10.62 7.69 5.09
N ILE A 279 10.96 7.84 6.37
CA ILE A 279 12.30 7.55 6.90
C ILE A 279 12.16 6.34 7.83
N PRO A 280 12.61 5.14 7.42
CA PRO A 280 12.45 3.93 8.21
C PRO A 280 13.12 4.04 9.58
N GLN A 281 12.46 3.51 10.61
CA GLN A 281 13.07 3.42 11.93
C GLN A 281 14.37 2.60 11.89
N SER A 282 15.44 3.11 12.48
CA SER A 282 16.71 2.40 12.65
C SER A 282 17.41 2.82 13.94
N GLY A 283 18.33 1.99 14.44
CA GLY A 283 19.03 2.27 15.69
C GLY A 283 19.91 1.14 16.19
N TRP A 284 20.32 1.26 17.45
CA TRP A 284 21.00 0.24 18.23
C TRP A 284 20.13 -0.12 19.42
N LEU A 285 20.06 -1.39 19.81
CA LEU A 285 19.32 -1.87 20.98
C LEU A 285 20.25 -2.72 21.87
N ASP A 286 20.03 -2.68 23.18
CA ASP A 286 20.73 -3.48 24.19
C ASP A 286 19.72 -4.37 24.92
N GLU A 287 19.87 -5.70 24.86
CA GLU A 287 18.99 -6.66 25.54
C GLU A 287 19.42 -6.96 26.99
N GLU A 288 20.37 -6.19 27.55
CA GLU A 288 20.83 -6.25 28.94
C GLU A 288 20.74 -4.87 29.64
N THR A 289 20.50 -4.83 30.95
CA THR A 289 20.19 -3.59 31.72
C THR A 289 21.40 -2.73 32.11
N GLU A 290 22.64 -3.14 31.84
CA GLU A 290 23.83 -2.36 32.21
C GLU A 290 24.15 -1.27 31.18
N HIS A 291 23.82 -0.03 31.56
CA HIS A 291 24.07 1.17 30.77
C HIS A 291 25.57 1.53 30.78
N GLY A 292 26.31 1.11 29.75
CA GLY A 292 27.65 1.61 29.45
C GLY A 292 27.60 2.91 28.62
N ASP A 293 28.46 3.88 28.92
CA ASP A 293 28.62 5.14 28.17
C ASP A 293 29.22 4.87 26.77
N HIS A 294 28.37 4.42 25.84
CA HIS A 294 28.74 4.05 24.48
C HIS A 294 28.00 4.92 23.46
N GLY A 295 28.76 5.54 22.55
CA GLY A 295 28.34 6.66 21.69
C GLY A 295 27.37 6.38 20.53
N HIS A 296 26.42 5.46 20.70
CA HIS A 296 25.24 5.28 19.83
C HIS A 296 23.96 5.69 20.56
N LYS A 297 22.94 6.08 19.80
CA LYS A 297 21.58 6.19 20.33
C LYS A 297 21.07 4.78 20.58
N ILE A 298 20.98 4.37 21.85
CA ILE A 298 20.36 3.12 22.28
C ILE A 298 18.85 3.28 22.22
N VAL A 299 18.17 2.21 21.83
CA VAL A 299 16.77 2.18 21.45
C VAL A 299 16.14 0.91 21.99
N ASP A 300 15.47 1.03 23.13
CA ASP A 300 14.92 -0.14 23.83
C ASP A 300 13.58 -0.60 23.25
N GLU A 301 12.80 0.32 22.66
CA GLU A 301 11.41 0.05 22.29
C GLU A 301 11.11 0.45 20.85
N LEU A 302 10.55 -0.39 19.96
CA LEU A 302 10.03 -0.03 18.64
C LEU A 302 8.72 0.78 18.78
N VAL A 303 8.59 1.90 18.07
CA VAL A 303 7.32 2.63 17.98
C VAL A 303 6.49 1.99 16.88
N ARG A 304 5.30 1.50 17.21
CA ARG A 304 4.30 1.03 16.25
C ARG A 304 3.13 2.01 16.25
N THR A 305 2.55 2.23 15.08
CA THR A 305 1.21 2.80 15.03
C THR A 305 0.23 1.68 15.38
N HIS A 306 -0.76 1.93 16.24
CA HIS A 306 -1.71 0.88 16.60
C HIS A 306 -2.47 0.46 15.32
N ARG A 307 -2.66 -0.84 15.05
CA ARG A 307 -3.38 -1.25 13.84
C ARG A 307 -4.89 -0.95 13.90
N TRP A 308 -5.48 -0.86 15.10
CA TRP A 308 -6.84 -0.33 15.30
C TRP A 308 -6.89 1.19 15.48
N GLN A 309 -5.75 1.91 15.36
CA GLN A 309 -5.81 3.37 15.30
C GLN A 309 -6.61 3.76 14.06
N ARG A 310 -7.77 4.34 14.33
CA ARG A 310 -8.81 4.79 13.41
C ARG A 310 -8.35 6.03 12.64
N VAL A 311 -7.19 5.93 12.01
CA VAL A 311 -6.43 7.03 11.42
C VAL A 311 -6.60 6.94 9.90
N ARG A 312 -7.04 8.05 9.29
CA ARG A 312 -7.15 8.14 7.83
C ARG A 312 -5.75 8.07 7.21
N ARG A 313 -5.66 7.54 5.99
CA ARG A 313 -4.40 7.37 5.24
C ARG A 313 -3.55 8.65 5.11
N ASP A 314 -4.19 9.80 5.11
CA ASP A 314 -3.59 11.14 5.00
C ASP A 314 -3.48 11.89 6.34
N ALA A 315 -3.95 11.32 7.44
CA ALA A 315 -3.91 11.97 8.74
C ALA A 315 -2.47 12.01 9.27
N ASP A 316 -2.09 13.19 9.76
CA ASP A 316 -0.81 13.47 10.39
C ASP A 316 -0.73 12.65 11.70
N ILE A 317 0.02 11.54 11.68
CA ILE A 317 0.17 10.59 12.81
C ILE A 317 0.83 11.26 14.02
N THR A 318 1.36 12.49 13.85
CA THR A 318 2.03 13.31 14.87
C THR A 318 1.23 13.59 16.15
N ARG A 319 -0.06 13.21 16.24
CA ARG A 319 -0.92 13.56 17.38
C ARG A 319 -1.41 12.43 18.28
N GLU A 320 -1.19 11.14 18.02
CA GLU A 320 -1.87 10.09 18.82
C GLU A 320 -1.00 8.88 19.22
N VAL A 321 -1.44 8.21 20.29
CA VAL A 321 -0.71 7.35 21.26
C VAL A 321 0.30 6.38 20.62
N GLU A 322 1.59 6.69 20.74
CA GLU A 322 2.69 5.77 20.45
C GLU A 322 2.63 4.57 21.41
N TYR A 323 2.53 3.34 20.88
CA TYR A 323 2.83 2.15 21.67
C TYR A 323 4.28 1.73 21.42
N ARG A 324 4.91 1.24 22.48
CA ARG A 324 6.33 0.99 22.55
C ARG A 324 6.53 -0.45 23.00
N ASP A 325 6.80 -1.31 22.03
CA ASP A 325 7.20 -2.69 22.27
C ASP A 325 8.70 -2.73 22.45
N LYS A 326 9.23 -3.59 23.34
CA LYS A 326 10.66 -3.92 23.23
C LYS A 326 10.96 -4.39 21.81
N VAL A 327 12.06 -3.92 21.22
CA VAL A 327 12.37 -4.23 19.81
C VAL A 327 12.41 -5.75 19.58
N SER A 328 13.00 -6.53 20.49
CA SER A 328 12.97 -8.00 20.46
C SER A 328 11.56 -8.58 20.42
N ILE A 329 10.65 -8.09 21.26
CA ILE A 329 9.25 -8.52 21.31
C ILE A 329 8.56 -8.25 19.98
N ALA A 330 8.67 -7.03 19.46
CA ALA A 330 8.03 -6.65 18.20
C ALA A 330 8.56 -7.45 17.00
N LEU A 331 9.85 -7.78 17.00
CA LEU A 331 10.47 -8.50 15.89
C LEU A 331 10.14 -9.99 15.90
N PHE A 332 10.11 -10.64 17.07
CA PHE A 332 10.16 -12.11 17.16
C PHE A 332 9.03 -12.77 17.96
N SER A 333 8.31 -12.05 18.82
CA SER A 333 7.37 -12.71 19.74
C SER A 333 6.14 -13.24 19.02
N THR A 334 5.76 -14.47 19.35
CA THR A 334 4.53 -15.13 18.88
C THR A 334 3.56 -15.42 20.02
N THR A 335 3.83 -14.89 21.22
CA THR A 335 2.98 -15.16 22.38
C THR A 335 1.61 -14.49 22.17
N PRO A 336 0.51 -15.08 22.66
CA PRO A 336 -0.81 -14.50 22.49
C PRO A 336 -0.96 -13.09 23.05
N ILE A 337 -0.17 -12.68 24.04
CA ILE A 337 -0.29 -11.33 24.62
C ILE A 337 0.45 -10.29 23.77
N ASP A 338 1.60 -10.65 23.19
CA ASP A 338 2.40 -9.74 22.38
C ASP A 338 1.83 -9.56 20.96
N ILE A 339 1.26 -10.64 20.40
CA ILE A 339 0.54 -10.63 19.13
C ILE A 339 -0.76 -9.81 19.23
N ASP A 340 -1.32 -9.68 20.43
CA ASP A 340 -2.55 -8.94 20.65
C ASP A 340 -3.69 -9.42 19.69
N LEU A 341 -4.68 -8.60 19.37
CA LEU A 341 -5.64 -8.93 18.29
C LEU A 341 -5.04 -8.80 16.88
N TYR A 342 -4.19 -7.79 16.64
CA TYR A 342 -3.86 -7.34 15.28
C TYR A 342 -2.36 -7.23 14.99
N ASN A 343 -1.49 -7.46 15.97
CA ASN A 343 -0.04 -7.34 15.75
C ASN A 343 0.52 -8.60 15.12
N LYS A 344 1.63 -8.46 14.39
CA LYS A 344 2.42 -9.58 13.89
C LYS A 344 3.92 -9.34 14.13
N PRO A 345 4.75 -10.40 14.13
CA PRO A 345 6.19 -10.25 14.28
C PRO A 345 6.79 -9.57 13.04
N LEU A 346 7.68 -8.61 13.28
CA LEU A 346 8.26 -7.73 12.26
C LEU A 346 9.62 -8.20 11.72
N ALA A 347 10.11 -9.39 12.07
CA ALA A 347 11.43 -9.87 11.65
C ALA A 347 11.66 -9.78 10.13
N ARG A 348 10.63 -10.08 9.31
CA ARG A 348 10.70 -9.98 7.85
C ARG A 348 10.88 -8.54 7.32
N ASN A 349 10.41 -7.55 8.07
CA ASN A 349 10.53 -6.13 7.75
C ASN A 349 11.78 -5.52 8.41
N SER A 350 12.78 -6.33 8.78
CA SER A 350 13.95 -5.85 9.51
C SER A 350 15.24 -6.44 8.98
N GLN A 351 16.32 -5.69 9.18
CA GLN A 351 17.69 -6.17 9.02
C GLN A 351 18.43 -5.92 10.32
N ILE A 352 19.14 -6.93 10.83
CA ILE A 352 19.76 -6.93 12.15
C ILE A 352 21.22 -7.34 12.04
N TRP A 353 22.09 -6.68 12.78
CA TRP A 353 23.52 -7.00 12.86
C TRP A 353 24.03 -6.90 14.30
N THR A 354 25.16 -7.53 14.56
CA THR A 354 25.83 -7.53 15.87
C THR A 354 26.60 -6.22 16.13
N GLU A 355 27.01 -5.95 17.36
CA GLU A 355 27.89 -4.80 17.70
C GLU A 355 29.15 -4.71 16.83
N ASN A 356 29.68 -5.85 16.40
CA ASN A 356 30.85 -5.93 15.52
C ASN A 356 30.50 -5.87 14.02
N TYR A 357 29.29 -5.43 13.67
CA TYR A 357 28.82 -5.29 12.29
C TYR A 357 28.78 -6.60 11.46
N GLY A 358 28.67 -7.75 12.13
CA GLY A 358 28.35 -9.03 11.46
C GLY A 358 26.84 -9.20 11.26
N LEU A 359 26.41 -9.70 10.10
CA LEU A 359 25.00 -9.88 9.79
C LEU A 359 24.37 -10.94 10.71
N LEU A 360 23.23 -10.59 11.32
CA LEU A 360 22.43 -11.53 12.11
C LEU A 360 21.18 -11.96 11.35
N LEU A 361 20.48 -11.01 10.71
CA LEU A 361 19.26 -11.27 9.96
C LEU A 361 19.12 -10.32 8.77
N ASP A 362 18.83 -10.88 7.59
CA ASP A 362 18.26 -10.15 6.45
C ASP A 362 16.80 -10.60 6.25
N GLY A 363 15.87 -9.96 6.95
CA GLY A 363 14.48 -10.38 7.09
C GLY A 363 13.76 -10.68 5.76
N PRO A 364 13.83 -9.80 4.74
CA PRO A 364 13.12 -10.01 3.49
C PRO A 364 13.49 -11.31 2.77
N THR A 365 14.76 -11.72 2.84
CA THR A 365 15.28 -12.92 2.16
C THR A 365 15.43 -14.12 3.08
N ALA A 366 15.27 -13.93 4.40
CA ALA A 366 15.49 -14.96 5.40
C ALA A 366 14.53 -16.14 5.26
N GLN A 367 15.08 -17.33 5.49
CA GLN A 367 14.31 -18.55 5.74
C GLN A 367 13.89 -18.61 7.21
N ARG A 368 12.87 -19.43 7.49
CA ARG A 368 12.35 -19.65 8.86
C ARG A 368 13.45 -20.00 9.88
N ALA A 369 14.40 -20.85 9.51
CA ALA A 369 15.51 -21.21 10.39
C ALA A 369 16.37 -19.99 10.79
N GLN A 370 16.68 -19.11 9.83
CA GLN A 370 17.48 -17.90 10.08
C GLN A 370 16.75 -16.91 11.00
N ILE A 371 15.41 -16.80 10.86
CA ILE A 371 14.60 -15.98 11.77
C ILE A 371 14.65 -16.53 13.20
N LEU A 372 14.54 -17.85 13.38
CA LEU A 372 14.61 -18.49 14.70
C LEU A 372 16.00 -18.40 15.34
N ASP A 373 17.05 -18.52 14.53
CA ASP A 373 18.43 -18.36 14.99
C ASP A 373 18.70 -16.92 15.44
N ALA A 374 18.20 -15.93 14.69
CA ALA A 374 18.26 -14.51 15.05
C ALA A 374 17.49 -14.22 16.34
N ALA A 375 16.26 -14.73 16.47
CA ALA A 375 15.47 -14.62 17.70
C ALA A 375 16.25 -15.18 18.90
N SER A 376 16.78 -16.40 18.76
CA SER A 376 17.57 -17.06 19.81
C SER A 376 18.85 -16.31 20.18
N ALA A 377 19.45 -15.58 19.23
CA ALA A 377 20.63 -14.76 19.48
C ALA A 377 20.28 -13.49 20.26
N VAL A 378 19.19 -12.83 19.91
CA VAL A 378 18.68 -11.64 20.61
C VAL A 378 18.24 -12.00 22.04
N ASP A 379 17.55 -13.14 22.21
CA ASP A 379 17.11 -13.64 23.53
C ASP A 379 18.27 -13.94 24.50
N ARG A 380 19.48 -14.21 23.99
CA ARG A 380 20.67 -14.46 24.84
C ARG A 380 21.29 -13.19 25.42
N GLY A 381 20.79 -12.00 25.05
CA GLY A 381 21.36 -10.74 25.47
C GLY A 381 22.48 -10.26 24.54
N GLY A 382 22.77 -8.96 24.62
CA GLY A 382 23.82 -8.30 23.84
C GLY A 382 23.32 -7.05 23.14
N ARG A 383 24.21 -6.47 22.32
CA ARG A 383 23.96 -5.24 21.55
C ARG A 383 23.80 -5.53 20.08
N PHE A 384 22.72 -5.02 19.50
CA PHE A 384 22.38 -5.25 18.10
C PHE A 384 22.03 -3.94 17.41
N GLY A 385 22.50 -3.76 16.18
CA GLY A 385 21.99 -2.71 15.32
C GLY A 385 20.86 -3.25 14.46
N TYR A 386 19.89 -2.39 14.14
CA TYR A 386 18.79 -2.76 13.28
C TYR A 386 18.33 -1.59 12.39
N ARG A 387 17.68 -1.94 11.28
CA ARG A 387 16.78 -1.05 10.55
C ARG A 387 15.51 -1.77 10.14
N MET A 388 14.40 -1.05 10.17
CA MET A 388 13.21 -1.44 9.42
C MET A 388 13.52 -1.34 7.93
N TYR A 389 13.10 -2.35 7.18
CA TYR A 389 13.37 -2.51 5.76
C TYR A 389 12.09 -3.02 5.08
N TYR A 390 11.43 -2.11 4.36
CA TYR A 390 10.30 -2.43 3.50
C TYR A 390 10.83 -2.71 2.09
N PRO A 391 10.35 -3.76 1.39
CA PRO A 391 10.83 -4.09 0.06
C PRO A 391 10.74 -2.89 -0.91
N PRO A 392 11.82 -2.57 -1.66
CA PRO A 392 11.78 -1.53 -2.67
C PRO A 392 10.85 -1.93 -3.82
N MET A 393 10.33 -0.92 -4.53
CA MET A 393 9.49 -1.11 -5.70
C MET A 393 10.22 -1.92 -6.77
N ARG A 394 9.43 -2.65 -7.57
CA ARG A 394 9.95 -3.52 -8.61
C ARG A 394 9.46 -3.12 -9.99
N LEU A 395 10.39 -3.19 -10.94
CA LEU A 395 10.12 -3.17 -12.36
C LEU A 395 10.30 -4.60 -12.87
N GLY A 396 9.19 -5.31 -13.06
CA GLY A 396 9.22 -6.75 -13.29
C GLY A 396 9.90 -7.49 -12.13
N THR A 397 10.99 -8.20 -12.40
CA THR A 397 11.74 -8.97 -11.39
C THR A 397 12.81 -8.17 -10.66
N ARG A 398 13.05 -6.91 -11.05
CA ARG A 398 14.18 -6.09 -10.61
C ARG A 398 13.80 -5.07 -9.56
N GLU A 399 14.56 -5.01 -8.48
CA GLU A 399 14.41 -3.98 -7.45
C GLU A 399 14.90 -2.63 -7.97
N THR A 400 14.17 -1.56 -7.68
CA THR A 400 14.46 -0.27 -8.27
C THR A 400 14.81 0.78 -7.23
N PHE A 401 15.93 1.48 -7.45
CA PHE A 401 16.37 2.59 -6.61
C PHE A 401 16.59 3.83 -7.45
N TRP A 402 16.09 4.97 -6.97
CA TRP A 402 16.42 6.28 -7.49
C TRP A 402 17.62 6.85 -6.74
N HIS A 403 18.73 7.04 -7.46
CA HIS A 403 19.94 7.68 -6.95
C HIS A 403 19.85 9.18 -7.20
N LEU A 404 19.31 9.90 -6.22
CA LEU A 404 18.98 11.33 -6.34
C LEU A 404 20.00 12.21 -5.60
N PRO A 405 20.76 13.07 -6.30
CA PRO A 405 21.65 14.05 -5.68
C PRO A 405 20.89 15.09 -4.83
N LEU A 406 21.03 15.02 -3.51
CA LEU A 406 20.61 16.10 -2.62
C LEU A 406 21.74 17.12 -2.49
N ILE A 407 21.51 18.32 -3.01
CA ILE A 407 22.49 19.42 -2.97
C ILE A 407 21.93 20.55 -2.12
N ALA A 408 22.66 20.96 -1.09
CA ALA A 408 22.24 22.03 -0.18
C ALA A 408 23.43 22.80 0.37
N ARG A 409 23.19 24.01 0.87
CA ARG A 409 24.21 24.86 1.50
C ARG A 409 23.69 25.47 2.79
N ALA A 410 24.54 25.48 3.82
CA ALA A 410 24.23 26.15 5.08
C ALA A 410 23.85 27.61 4.88
N GLY A 411 22.74 28.04 5.51
CA GLY A 411 22.21 29.39 5.41
C GLY A 411 21.57 29.76 4.05
N VAL A 412 21.56 28.85 3.06
CA VAL A 412 20.94 29.07 1.74
C VAL A 412 19.81 28.08 1.45
N GLY A 413 19.94 26.82 1.89
CA GLY A 413 18.96 25.76 1.65
C GLY A 413 19.30 24.87 0.44
N ARG A 414 18.31 24.13 -0.05
CA ARG A 414 18.45 23.18 -1.17
C ARG A 414 18.66 23.92 -2.51
N TYR A 415 19.53 23.38 -3.37
CA TYR A 415 19.74 23.88 -4.72
C TYR A 415 18.54 23.51 -5.61
N PRO A 416 17.78 24.48 -6.14
CA PRO A 416 16.53 24.20 -6.87
C PRO A 416 16.75 23.55 -8.24
N ARG A 417 17.96 23.65 -8.79
CA ARG A 417 18.34 23.08 -10.10
C ARG A 417 19.24 21.85 -9.96
N ALA A 418 19.17 21.17 -8.82
CA ALA A 418 19.89 19.91 -8.63
C ALA A 418 19.52 18.90 -9.74
N PRO A 419 20.51 18.15 -10.28
CA PRO A 419 20.23 17.11 -11.25
C PRO A 419 19.39 16.00 -10.63
N LEU A 420 18.60 15.32 -11.46
CA LEU A 420 17.75 14.22 -11.00
C LEU A 420 18.51 12.90 -10.80
N GLY A 421 19.80 12.83 -11.15
CA GLY A 421 20.57 11.59 -11.12
C GLY A 421 20.01 10.54 -12.08
N TYR A 422 19.87 9.29 -11.62
CA TYR A 422 19.35 8.16 -12.40
C TYR A 422 18.65 7.12 -11.52
N LEU A 423 17.79 6.28 -12.11
CA LEU A 423 17.26 5.09 -11.46
C LEU A 423 18.04 3.86 -11.91
N THR A 424 18.14 2.86 -11.04
CA THR A 424 18.66 1.54 -11.37
C THR A 424 17.63 0.46 -11.10
N ALA A 425 17.31 -0.34 -12.11
CA ALA A 425 16.59 -1.60 -11.97
C ALA A 425 17.62 -2.74 -11.82
N GLU A 426 17.67 -3.34 -10.64
CA GLU A 426 18.74 -4.23 -10.17
C GLU A 426 18.24 -5.67 -10.06
N ALA A 427 18.94 -6.58 -10.72
CA ALA A 427 18.73 -8.01 -10.56
C ALA A 427 19.57 -8.56 -9.39
N ALA A 428 19.14 -9.69 -8.84
CA ALA A 428 19.82 -10.33 -7.70
C ALA A 428 21.28 -10.74 -7.99
N ASN A 429 21.65 -10.92 -9.26
CA ASN A 429 23.02 -11.24 -9.68
C ASN A 429 23.93 -9.99 -9.81
N GLY A 430 23.42 -8.79 -9.50
CA GLY A 430 24.15 -7.53 -9.60
C GLY A 430 24.11 -6.87 -10.99
N ASP A 431 23.42 -7.45 -11.99
CA ASP A 431 23.17 -6.77 -13.26
C ASP A 431 22.20 -5.60 -13.06
N ARG A 432 22.46 -4.46 -13.73
CA ARG A 432 21.73 -3.21 -13.52
C ARG A 432 21.30 -2.61 -14.85
N ILE A 433 20.06 -2.13 -14.90
CA ILE A 433 19.52 -1.36 -16.02
C ILE A 433 19.29 0.06 -15.52
N ALA A 434 20.00 1.01 -16.13
CA ALA A 434 19.81 2.43 -15.81
C ALA A 434 18.58 2.97 -16.54
N LEU A 435 17.77 3.76 -15.83
CA LEU A 435 16.61 4.47 -16.33
C LEU A 435 16.76 5.96 -16.02
N ARG A 436 16.34 6.81 -16.95
CA ARG A 436 16.37 8.27 -16.75
C ARG A 436 15.10 8.72 -16.01
N PRO A 437 15.20 9.40 -14.86
CA PRO A 437 14.04 10.01 -14.22
C PRO A 437 13.47 11.09 -15.13
N ARG A 438 12.14 11.12 -15.27
CA ARG A 438 11.43 12.12 -16.06
C ARG A 438 10.29 12.71 -15.25
N LEU A 439 10.46 13.96 -14.83
CA LEU A 439 9.36 14.72 -14.26
C LEU A 439 8.34 15.00 -15.37
N LEU A 440 7.11 14.54 -15.19
CA LEU A 440 6.01 14.89 -16.08
C LEU A 440 5.68 16.38 -15.93
N THR A 441 5.28 17.00 -17.04
CA THR A 441 4.93 18.43 -17.10
C THR A 441 3.64 18.63 -17.90
N ARG A 442 2.64 17.79 -17.67
CA ARG A 442 1.32 17.88 -18.28
C ARG A 442 0.65 19.16 -17.75
N PRO A 443 0.31 20.15 -18.61
CA PRO A 443 -0.05 21.49 -18.14
C PRO A 443 -1.16 21.53 -17.09
N ALA A 444 -2.27 20.81 -17.31
CA ALA A 444 -3.40 20.79 -16.39
C ALA A 444 -3.10 20.03 -15.07
N HIS A 445 -2.28 18.98 -15.11
CA HIS A 445 -1.85 18.29 -13.89
C HIS A 445 -0.86 19.13 -13.08
N LEU A 446 0.10 19.77 -13.73
CA LEU A 446 1.07 20.65 -13.07
C LEU A 446 0.37 21.82 -12.38
N ALA A 447 -0.60 22.41 -13.08
CA ALA A 447 -1.52 23.39 -12.55
C ALA A 447 -2.26 22.87 -11.31
N ALA A 448 -2.94 21.72 -11.42
CA ALA A 448 -3.68 21.10 -10.33
C ALA A 448 -2.80 20.81 -9.10
N ALA A 449 -1.58 20.33 -9.30
CA ALA A 449 -0.66 19.94 -8.24
C ALA A 449 -0.12 21.13 -7.43
N ARG A 450 0.02 22.31 -8.06
CA ARG A 450 0.68 23.49 -7.46
C ARG A 450 -0.25 24.64 -7.10
N ALA A 451 -1.32 24.85 -7.86
CA ALA A 451 -2.11 26.08 -7.78
C ALA A 451 -3.35 25.99 -6.89
N PHE A 452 -3.63 24.85 -6.25
CA PHE A 452 -4.77 24.70 -5.34
C PHE A 452 -4.33 24.44 -3.89
N PRO A 453 -3.65 25.40 -3.23
CA PRO A 453 -3.26 25.28 -1.82
C PRO A 453 -4.40 25.67 -0.86
N LEU A 454 -5.42 26.38 -1.35
CA LEU A 454 -6.59 26.81 -0.60
C LEU A 454 -7.70 25.79 -0.77
N ASP A 455 -7.97 25.02 0.28
CA ASP A 455 -9.14 24.15 0.41
C ASP A 455 -9.98 24.60 1.62
N PRO A 456 -10.63 25.79 1.60
CA PRO A 456 -11.37 26.30 2.75
C PRO A 456 -12.47 25.32 3.16
N GLY A 457 -12.40 24.81 4.40
CA GLY A 457 -13.38 23.85 4.92
C GLY A 457 -13.18 22.39 4.51
N HIS A 458 -12.11 22.06 3.79
CA HIS A 458 -11.79 20.68 3.36
C HIS A 458 -10.41 20.23 3.85
N SER A 459 -10.14 18.92 3.74
CA SER A 459 -8.80 18.37 3.99
C SER A 459 -7.83 18.86 2.90
N ARG A 460 -6.54 18.95 3.23
CA ARG A 460 -5.51 19.46 2.32
C ARG A 460 -5.51 18.69 0.99
N HIS A 461 -5.37 19.40 -0.13
CA HIS A 461 -5.32 18.86 -1.49
C HIS A 461 -6.64 18.29 -2.03
N THR A 462 -7.78 18.49 -1.37
CA THR A 462 -9.08 17.94 -1.83
C THR A 462 -9.42 18.41 -3.25
N THR A 463 -9.32 19.71 -3.54
CA THR A 463 -9.60 20.23 -4.89
C THR A 463 -8.59 19.70 -5.90
N SER A 464 -7.31 19.65 -5.52
CA SER A 464 -6.23 19.10 -6.36
C SER A 464 -6.47 17.63 -6.73
N HIS A 465 -6.86 16.80 -5.77
CA HIS A 465 -7.20 15.39 -5.97
C HIS A 465 -8.45 15.20 -6.83
N ASN A 466 -9.47 16.04 -6.65
CA ASN A 466 -10.66 16.03 -7.49
C ASN A 466 -10.33 16.31 -8.97
N ILE A 467 -9.49 17.31 -9.22
CA ILE A 467 -9.00 17.62 -10.57
C ILE A 467 -8.18 16.45 -11.13
N ARG A 468 -7.27 15.89 -10.33
CA ARG A 468 -6.46 14.72 -10.71
C ARG A 468 -7.32 13.54 -11.14
N LYS A 469 -8.34 13.19 -10.34
CA LYS A 469 -9.27 12.08 -10.64
C LYS A 469 -9.92 12.23 -12.01
N LEU A 470 -10.42 13.43 -12.33
CA LEU A 470 -11.04 13.67 -13.64
C LEU A 470 -10.04 13.54 -14.79
N LEU A 471 -8.84 14.12 -14.64
CA LEU A 471 -7.81 14.09 -15.68
C LEU A 471 -7.24 12.69 -15.90
N ASP A 472 -6.86 11.98 -14.84
CA ASP A 472 -6.30 10.63 -14.92
C ASP A 472 -7.35 9.65 -15.45
N THR A 473 -8.59 9.65 -14.92
CA THR A 473 -9.65 8.75 -15.40
C THR A 473 -10.00 9.00 -16.88
N ARG A 474 -10.06 10.27 -17.31
CA ARG A 474 -10.25 10.61 -18.73
C ARG A 474 -9.13 10.02 -19.59
N ALA A 475 -7.90 10.08 -19.11
CA ALA A 475 -6.73 9.65 -19.85
C ALA A 475 -6.56 8.12 -19.83
N GLU A 476 -7.08 7.42 -18.82
CA GLU A 476 -7.10 5.95 -18.72
C GLU A 476 -8.20 5.32 -19.58
N LEU A 477 -9.39 5.92 -19.59
CA LEU A 477 -10.49 5.44 -20.41
C LEU A 477 -10.31 5.77 -21.89
N ASP A 478 -9.42 6.72 -22.21
CA ASP A 478 -9.26 7.33 -23.53
C ASP A 478 -10.57 7.89 -24.13
N GLU A 479 -11.55 8.18 -23.27
CA GLU A 479 -12.88 8.64 -23.65
C GLU A 479 -13.34 9.76 -22.70
N PRO A 480 -14.06 10.79 -23.20
CA PRO A 480 -14.70 11.80 -22.36
C PRO A 480 -15.57 11.21 -21.23
N LEU A 481 -15.58 11.90 -20.08
CA LEU A 481 -16.37 11.51 -18.92
C LEU A 481 -17.79 12.06 -19.04
N THR A 482 -18.80 11.22 -18.83
CA THR A 482 -20.17 11.74 -18.68
C THR A 482 -20.29 12.59 -17.42
N PRO A 483 -21.22 13.56 -17.34
CA PRO A 483 -21.36 14.40 -16.16
C PRO A 483 -21.65 13.61 -14.88
N ALA A 484 -22.39 12.50 -14.99
CA ALA A 484 -22.68 11.61 -13.86
C ALA A 484 -21.41 10.88 -13.37
N HIS A 485 -20.61 10.34 -14.29
CA HIS A 485 -19.36 9.66 -13.93
C HIS A 485 -18.33 10.63 -13.36
N ALA A 486 -18.16 11.81 -13.98
CA ALA A 486 -17.34 12.87 -13.45
C ALA A 486 -17.80 13.28 -12.04
N ARG A 487 -19.11 13.44 -11.81
CA ARG A 487 -19.64 13.76 -10.48
C ARG A 487 -19.36 12.66 -9.45
N ALA A 488 -19.42 11.39 -9.83
CA ALA A 488 -19.14 10.26 -8.95
C ALA A 488 -17.67 10.19 -8.51
N LEU A 489 -16.74 10.70 -9.33
CA LEU A 489 -15.32 10.83 -8.97
C LEU A 489 -15.06 11.95 -7.97
N LEU A 490 -15.93 12.94 -7.81
CA LEU A 490 -15.63 14.14 -7.01
C LEU A 490 -15.97 13.99 -5.52
N HIS A 491 -15.02 14.37 -4.66
CA HIS A 491 -15.28 14.61 -3.25
C HIS A 491 -15.80 16.05 -3.04
N ILE A 492 -17.10 16.23 -3.20
CA ILE A 492 -17.78 17.53 -3.03
C ILE A 492 -19.14 17.35 -2.34
N ALA A 493 -19.75 18.44 -1.87
CA ALA A 493 -21.07 18.42 -1.24
C ALA A 493 -22.12 17.74 -2.16
N LYS A 494 -23.02 16.94 -1.57
CA LYS A 494 -23.97 16.09 -2.32
C LYS A 494 -24.93 16.86 -3.21
N ASP A 495 -25.33 18.03 -2.76
CA ASP A 495 -26.20 18.98 -3.47
C ASP A 495 -25.46 19.83 -4.51
N LEU A 496 -24.12 19.83 -4.48
CA LEU A 496 -23.31 20.54 -5.46
C LEU A 496 -23.23 19.73 -6.76
N SER A 497 -23.61 20.38 -7.87
CA SER A 497 -23.48 19.80 -9.21
C SER A 497 -22.03 19.86 -9.72
N LEU A 498 -21.72 19.07 -10.76
CA LEU A 498 -20.44 19.16 -11.46
C LEU A 498 -20.21 20.57 -12.01
N GLU A 499 -21.24 21.17 -12.61
CA GLU A 499 -21.15 22.50 -13.24
C GLU A 499 -20.89 23.60 -12.21
N ASP A 500 -21.58 23.55 -11.07
CA ASP A 500 -21.37 24.52 -9.99
C ASP A 500 -19.97 24.38 -9.39
N TRP A 501 -19.47 23.14 -9.23
CA TRP A 501 -18.11 22.92 -8.77
C TRP A 501 -17.06 23.43 -9.78
N LEU A 502 -17.21 23.15 -11.08
CA LEU A 502 -16.32 23.66 -12.12
C LEU A 502 -16.30 25.19 -12.14
N ALA A 503 -17.47 25.83 -12.01
CA ALA A 503 -17.59 27.29 -11.95
C ALA A 503 -16.94 27.90 -10.69
N ALA A 504 -16.81 27.13 -9.60
CA ALA A 504 -16.18 27.59 -8.36
C ALA A 504 -14.65 27.45 -8.37
N LEU A 505 -14.04 26.65 -9.25
CA LEU A 505 -12.59 26.40 -9.29
C LEU A 505 -11.73 27.68 -9.30
N PRO A 506 -12.09 28.76 -10.02
CA PRO A 506 -11.31 30.00 -10.00
C PRO A 506 -11.21 30.68 -8.64
N THR A 507 -12.13 30.39 -7.71
CA THR A 507 -12.11 30.94 -6.36
C THR A 507 -11.17 30.19 -5.41
N HIS A 508 -10.77 28.96 -5.78
CA HIS A 508 -9.90 28.09 -4.97
C HIS A 508 -8.44 28.11 -5.44
N ALA A 509 -8.18 28.57 -6.66
CA ALA A 509 -6.83 28.64 -7.22
C ALA A 509 -6.04 29.83 -6.68
N ALA A 510 -4.73 29.65 -6.52
CA ALA A 510 -3.78 30.69 -6.14
C ALA A 510 -3.58 31.75 -7.24
N ASP A 511 -3.85 31.41 -8.50
CA ASP A 511 -3.78 32.33 -9.64
C ASP A 511 -4.90 32.08 -10.67
N ALA A 512 -5.38 33.17 -11.26
CA ALA A 512 -6.57 33.14 -12.12
C ALA A 512 -6.32 32.56 -13.52
N GLU A 513 -5.07 32.53 -13.98
CA GLU A 513 -4.72 31.98 -15.30
C GLU A 513 -4.73 30.45 -15.25
N THR A 514 -4.11 29.88 -14.23
CA THR A 514 -4.10 28.45 -13.95
C THR A 514 -5.51 27.92 -13.73
N ALA A 515 -6.35 28.67 -13.00
CA ALA A 515 -7.76 28.33 -12.85
C ALA A 515 -8.48 28.15 -14.18
N ARG A 516 -8.33 29.10 -15.11
CA ARG A 516 -8.97 29.06 -16.43
C ARG A 516 -8.45 27.90 -17.29
N LEU A 517 -7.15 27.62 -17.23
CA LEU A 517 -6.55 26.47 -17.92
C LEU A 517 -7.16 25.16 -17.43
N VAL A 518 -7.24 24.98 -16.10
CA VAL A 518 -7.79 23.75 -15.51
C VAL A 518 -9.27 23.63 -15.82
N GLU A 519 -10.05 24.69 -15.61
CA GLU A 519 -11.48 24.68 -15.89
C GLU A 519 -11.78 24.31 -17.35
N SER A 520 -11.11 24.97 -18.31
CA SER A 520 -11.30 24.67 -19.74
C SER A 520 -10.93 23.22 -20.08
N THR A 521 -9.79 22.73 -19.58
CA THR A 521 -9.36 21.35 -19.80
C THR A 521 -10.37 20.34 -19.23
N LEU A 522 -10.91 20.61 -18.04
CA LEU A 522 -11.91 19.74 -17.41
C LEU A 522 -13.24 19.74 -18.15
N ARG A 523 -13.67 20.90 -18.67
CA ARG A 523 -14.87 20.98 -19.51
C ARG A 523 -14.71 20.19 -20.81
N GLU A 524 -13.53 20.22 -21.43
CA GLU A 524 -13.21 19.40 -22.60
C GLU A 524 -13.09 17.90 -22.28
N ALA A 525 -12.70 17.56 -21.05
CA ALA A 525 -12.66 16.18 -20.58
C ALA A 525 -14.05 15.57 -20.34
N THR A 526 -15.11 16.39 -20.30
CA THR A 526 -16.49 15.95 -20.09
C THR A 526 -17.30 15.91 -21.39
N SER A 527 -18.25 14.98 -21.49
CA SER A 527 -19.17 14.84 -22.63
C SER A 527 -20.60 15.24 -22.28
N ALA A 528 -21.49 15.11 -23.28
CA ALA A 528 -22.92 15.05 -23.02
C ALA A 528 -23.28 13.85 -22.10
N PRO A 529 -24.40 13.93 -21.35
CA PRO A 529 -24.92 12.80 -20.61
C PRO A 529 -25.17 11.58 -21.51
N ASP A 530 -24.76 10.40 -21.05
CA ASP A 530 -25.07 9.13 -21.70
C ASP A 530 -26.33 8.50 -21.08
N ALA A 531 -27.03 7.68 -21.87
CA ALA A 531 -28.07 6.82 -21.34
C ALA A 531 -27.41 5.70 -20.53
N SER A 532 -27.85 5.45 -19.30
CA SER A 532 -27.25 4.39 -18.46
C SER A 532 -27.50 2.96 -18.96
N GLY A 533 -27.97 2.76 -20.19
CA GLY A 533 -28.23 1.46 -20.82
C GLY A 533 -29.47 0.73 -20.26
N SER A 534 -29.77 -0.42 -20.87
CA SER A 534 -30.81 -1.36 -20.42
C SER A 534 -30.34 -2.20 -19.24
N THR A 535 -31.27 -2.65 -18.41
CA THR A 535 -31.03 -3.61 -17.33
C THR A 535 -30.86 -5.03 -17.89
N ILE A 536 -30.06 -5.87 -17.24
CA ILE A 536 -29.90 -7.29 -17.59
C ILE A 536 -30.77 -8.15 -16.68
N ILE A 537 -30.64 -7.95 -15.37
CA ILE A 537 -31.36 -8.69 -14.33
C ILE A 537 -31.98 -7.78 -13.27
N LEU A 538 -31.58 -6.51 -13.20
CA LEU A 538 -32.03 -5.55 -12.18
C LEU A 538 -33.56 -5.46 -12.04
N ASP A 539 -34.32 -5.64 -13.13
CA ASP A 539 -35.79 -5.70 -13.13
C ASP A 539 -36.37 -6.78 -12.21
N LYS A 540 -35.60 -7.82 -11.88
CA LYS A 540 -35.98 -8.92 -10.99
C LYS A 540 -35.52 -8.71 -9.55
N LEU A 541 -34.59 -7.77 -9.32
CA LEU A 541 -33.96 -7.52 -8.02
C LEU A 541 -34.72 -6.46 -7.20
N GLY A 542 -35.60 -5.68 -7.84
CA GLY A 542 -36.46 -4.70 -7.19
C GLY A 542 -37.70 -5.27 -6.48
N THR A 543 -37.69 -6.52 -6.02
CA THR A 543 -38.89 -7.15 -5.45
C THR A 543 -38.82 -7.28 -3.93
N ARG A 544 -40.00 -7.36 -3.28
CA ARG A 544 -40.07 -7.66 -1.85
C ARG A 544 -39.46 -9.01 -1.51
N ALA A 545 -39.69 -10.03 -2.35
CA ALA A 545 -39.13 -11.37 -2.15
C ALA A 545 -37.60 -11.34 -2.12
N PHE A 546 -36.97 -10.58 -3.02
CA PHE A 546 -35.52 -10.39 -3.00
C PHE A 546 -35.04 -9.74 -1.70
N ALA A 547 -35.70 -8.68 -1.22
CA ALA A 547 -35.36 -8.05 0.06
C ALA A 547 -35.49 -8.99 1.26
N GLU A 548 -36.53 -9.84 1.28
CA GLU A 548 -36.70 -10.84 2.34
C GLU A 548 -35.63 -11.94 2.28
N GLN A 549 -35.21 -12.35 1.09
CA GLN A 549 -34.10 -13.28 0.91
C GLN A 549 -32.77 -12.69 1.40
N VAL A 550 -32.49 -11.42 1.12
CA VAL A 550 -31.32 -10.72 1.67
C VAL A 550 -31.34 -10.79 3.19
N TRP A 551 -32.43 -10.35 3.83
CA TRP A 551 -32.53 -10.34 5.29
C TRP A 551 -32.39 -11.72 5.91
N THR A 552 -33.13 -12.70 5.40
CA THR A 552 -33.18 -14.05 5.99
C THR A 552 -31.87 -14.81 5.81
N SER A 553 -31.16 -14.60 4.70
CA SER A 553 -29.85 -15.21 4.48
C SER A 553 -28.81 -14.66 5.47
N ILE A 554 -28.72 -13.32 5.61
CA ILE A 554 -27.80 -12.70 6.57
C ILE A 554 -28.13 -13.16 7.99
N ALA A 555 -29.41 -13.12 8.39
CA ALA A 555 -29.83 -13.54 9.73
C ALA A 555 -29.48 -15.02 10.02
N GLY A 556 -29.64 -15.90 9.03
CA GLY A 556 -29.30 -17.32 9.13
C GLY A 556 -27.80 -17.55 9.30
N LEU A 557 -26.97 -16.83 8.54
CA LEU A 557 -25.50 -16.94 8.60
C LEU A 557 -24.93 -16.30 9.87
N ALA A 558 -25.45 -15.14 10.27
CA ALA A 558 -24.96 -14.38 11.43
C ALA A 558 -25.40 -14.97 12.77
N HIS A 559 -26.68 -15.36 12.88
CA HIS A 559 -27.27 -15.80 14.16
C HIS A 559 -27.69 -17.27 14.21
N GLY A 560 -27.46 -18.04 13.14
CA GLY A 560 -27.80 -19.46 13.05
C GLY A 560 -26.87 -20.40 13.83
N ALA A 561 -26.49 -21.52 13.21
CA ALA A 561 -25.74 -22.58 13.89
C ALA A 561 -24.26 -22.25 14.08
N PHE A 562 -23.66 -21.48 13.16
CA PHE A 562 -22.23 -21.21 13.12
C PHE A 562 -21.85 -20.05 14.06
N ARG A 563 -20.94 -20.31 15.00
CA ARG A 563 -20.49 -19.33 16.01
C ARG A 563 -19.00 -19.04 15.88
N GLN A 564 -18.16 -20.07 15.77
CA GLN A 564 -16.70 -19.97 15.71
C GLN A 564 -16.22 -19.85 14.26
N LYS A 565 -16.38 -18.66 13.67
CA LYS A 565 -16.20 -18.39 12.23
C LYS A 565 -14.92 -17.64 11.87
N ASN A 566 -13.96 -17.51 12.77
CA ASN A 566 -12.65 -16.97 12.41
C ASN A 566 -11.71 -18.10 11.98
N ASP A 567 -10.79 -17.82 11.06
CA ASP A 567 -9.84 -18.81 10.56
C ASP A 567 -8.93 -19.38 11.67
N ALA A 568 -8.62 -18.60 12.71
CA ALA A 568 -7.73 -19.02 13.78
C ALA A 568 -8.43 -19.72 14.95
N ASP A 569 -9.76 -19.80 14.95
CA ASP A 569 -10.58 -20.33 16.05
C ASP A 569 -10.17 -21.72 16.53
N GLY A 570 -10.60 -22.09 17.74
CA GLY A 570 -10.00 -23.16 18.54
C GLY A 570 -8.83 -22.65 19.39
N ILE A 571 -8.84 -21.36 19.76
CA ILE A 571 -7.78 -20.67 20.48
C ILE A 571 -7.60 -21.23 21.89
N THR A 572 -6.52 -21.98 22.12
CA THR A 572 -6.22 -22.55 23.45
C THR A 572 -5.92 -21.49 24.50
N ALA A 573 -5.45 -20.31 24.08
CA ALA A 573 -5.20 -19.15 24.95
C ALA A 573 -6.50 -18.55 25.56
N ASN A 574 -7.68 -18.93 25.06
CA ASN A 574 -8.97 -18.49 25.60
C ASN A 574 -9.37 -19.22 26.89
N ARG A 575 -8.62 -20.23 27.35
CA ARG A 575 -8.98 -20.99 28.56
C ARG A 575 -9.07 -20.09 29.78
N GLY A 576 -10.22 -20.12 30.45
CA GLY A 576 -10.51 -19.31 31.63
C GLY A 576 -10.88 -17.85 31.33
N LYS A 577 -11.05 -17.50 30.05
CA LYS A 577 -11.54 -16.18 29.61
C LYS A 577 -13.05 -16.23 29.37
N HIS A 578 -13.72 -15.11 29.62
CA HIS A 578 -15.18 -15.02 29.59
C HIS A 578 -15.70 -13.82 28.80
N GLY A 579 -14.81 -12.93 28.36
CA GLY A 579 -15.16 -11.77 27.54
C GLY A 579 -15.87 -10.64 28.27
N GLY A 580 -15.97 -10.74 29.60
CA GLY A 580 -16.57 -9.71 30.45
C GLY A 580 -18.08 -9.47 30.23
N PRO A 581 -18.59 -8.28 30.60
CA PRO A 581 -20.01 -7.95 30.52
C PRO A 581 -20.56 -7.90 29.09
N ALA A 582 -19.75 -7.45 28.12
CA ALA A 582 -20.16 -7.35 26.71
C ALA A 582 -20.47 -8.73 26.13
N ALA A 583 -19.56 -9.69 26.28
CA ALA A 583 -19.76 -11.08 25.88
C ALA A 583 -20.99 -11.70 26.54
N ARG A 584 -21.19 -11.46 27.84
CA ARG A 584 -22.37 -11.97 28.57
C ARG A 584 -23.69 -11.40 28.02
N ALA A 585 -23.72 -10.11 27.72
CA ALA A 585 -24.91 -9.45 27.20
C ALA A 585 -25.27 -9.94 25.78
N ALA A 586 -24.25 -10.16 24.94
CA ALA A 586 -24.41 -10.70 23.59
C ALA A 586 -24.55 -12.23 23.55
N GLY A 587 -24.41 -12.93 24.68
CA GLY A 587 -24.51 -14.38 24.74
C GLY A 587 -23.34 -15.12 24.08
N ILE A 588 -22.18 -14.47 23.98
CA ILE A 588 -20.97 -15.01 23.35
C ILE A 588 -20.43 -16.19 24.17
N LYS A 589 -20.16 -17.29 23.48
CA LYS A 589 -19.51 -18.49 24.03
C LYS A 589 -18.55 -19.01 22.98
N THR A 590 -17.31 -19.26 23.39
CA THR A 590 -16.29 -19.90 22.56
C THR A 590 -16.19 -21.38 22.90
N THR A 591 -15.84 -22.18 21.92
CA THR A 591 -15.52 -23.62 22.04
C THR A 591 -14.09 -23.85 21.56
N GLU A 592 -13.55 -25.05 21.81
CA GLU A 592 -12.24 -25.45 21.28
C GLU A 592 -12.31 -25.91 19.81
N GLU A 593 -13.49 -25.90 19.18
CA GLU A 593 -13.71 -26.31 17.78
C GLU A 593 -14.12 -25.11 16.92
N ARG A 594 -13.61 -25.04 15.69
CA ARG A 594 -13.97 -24.06 14.66
C ARG A 594 -15.19 -24.53 13.84
N ASP A 595 -16.08 -23.60 13.50
CA ASP A 595 -17.30 -23.83 12.68
C ASP A 595 -17.11 -23.46 11.20
N LEU A 596 -15.97 -22.88 10.82
CA LEU A 596 -15.68 -22.39 9.48
C LEU A 596 -15.78 -23.48 8.40
N GLU A 597 -15.31 -24.70 8.69
CA GLU A 597 -15.46 -25.85 7.81
C GLU A 597 -16.93 -26.21 7.57
N ALA A 598 -17.72 -26.26 8.64
CA ALA A 598 -19.16 -26.56 8.57
C ALA A 598 -19.93 -25.45 7.84
N LEU A 599 -19.50 -24.20 7.97
CA LEU A 599 -20.02 -23.08 7.19
C LEU A 599 -19.67 -23.24 5.69
N GLY A 600 -18.46 -23.66 5.36
CA GLY A 600 -18.07 -23.99 3.98
C GLY A 600 -18.92 -25.13 3.38
N ASP A 601 -19.16 -26.19 4.15
CA ASP A 601 -20.04 -27.30 3.74
C ASP A 601 -21.49 -26.82 3.52
N HIS A 602 -21.96 -25.91 4.37
CA HIS A 602 -23.26 -25.28 4.20
C HIS A 602 -23.34 -24.49 2.89
N LEU A 603 -22.31 -23.72 2.53
CA LEU A 603 -22.26 -22.99 1.26
C LEU A 603 -22.24 -23.95 0.06
N HIS A 604 -21.51 -25.06 0.14
CA HIS A 604 -21.58 -26.15 -0.84
C HIS A 604 -22.99 -26.67 -1.05
N ASP A 605 -23.69 -27.01 0.03
CA ASP A 605 -25.06 -27.52 -0.02
C ASP A 605 -26.01 -26.50 -0.66
N ARG A 606 -25.89 -25.21 -0.27
CA ARG A 606 -26.69 -24.12 -0.84
C ARG A 606 -26.47 -23.99 -2.35
N TYR A 607 -25.22 -24.05 -2.81
CA TYR A 607 -24.93 -23.99 -4.24
C TYR A 607 -25.40 -25.23 -5.00
N ARG A 608 -25.29 -26.42 -4.41
CA ARG A 608 -25.79 -27.66 -5.02
C ARG A 608 -27.31 -27.58 -5.25
N ASP A 609 -28.04 -27.08 -4.26
CA ASP A 609 -29.48 -26.86 -4.37
C ASP A 609 -29.82 -25.85 -5.47
N LEU A 610 -29.07 -24.75 -5.58
CA LEU A 610 -29.26 -23.75 -6.64
C LEU A 610 -28.94 -24.31 -8.03
N ILE A 611 -27.84 -25.04 -8.18
CA ILE A 611 -27.47 -25.71 -9.44
C ILE A 611 -28.59 -26.67 -9.88
N ALA A 612 -29.14 -27.44 -8.95
CA ALA A 612 -30.25 -28.36 -9.22
C ALA A 612 -31.53 -27.61 -9.59
N ALA A 613 -31.90 -26.57 -8.83
CA ALA A 613 -33.11 -25.78 -9.05
C ALA A 613 -33.14 -25.09 -10.43
N HIS A 614 -31.97 -24.74 -10.97
CA HIS A 614 -31.85 -24.08 -12.28
C HIS A 614 -31.52 -25.01 -13.45
N ASP A 615 -31.56 -26.34 -13.25
CA ASP A 615 -31.20 -27.37 -14.25
C ASP A 615 -29.77 -27.22 -14.80
N MET A 616 -28.80 -26.92 -13.93
CA MET A 616 -27.40 -26.71 -14.29
C MET A 616 -26.46 -27.83 -13.81
N VAL A 617 -27.00 -28.95 -13.32
CA VAL A 617 -26.24 -30.13 -12.89
C VAL A 617 -25.35 -30.65 -14.02
N GLY A 618 -24.07 -30.88 -13.72
CA GLY A 618 -23.06 -31.32 -14.69
C GLY A 618 -22.58 -30.23 -15.64
N ARG A 619 -23.05 -28.98 -15.49
CA ARG A 619 -22.56 -27.80 -16.23
C ARG A 619 -21.90 -26.78 -15.31
N ALA A 620 -22.58 -26.42 -14.22
CA ALA A 620 -22.01 -25.65 -13.13
C ALA A 620 -21.59 -26.59 -11.99
N GLU A 621 -20.58 -26.18 -11.21
CA GLU A 621 -20.00 -26.99 -10.16
C GLU A 621 -19.55 -26.09 -9.00
N VAL A 622 -19.76 -26.53 -7.77
CA VAL A 622 -19.14 -25.94 -6.57
C VAL A 622 -17.90 -26.74 -6.20
N VAL A 623 -16.78 -26.05 -5.99
CA VAL A 623 -15.45 -26.63 -5.82
C VAL A 623 -14.65 -25.87 -4.75
N ASP A 624 -13.63 -26.52 -4.22
CA ASP A 624 -12.72 -25.93 -3.22
C ASP A 624 -11.39 -25.50 -3.84
N HIS A 625 -10.95 -24.27 -3.56
CA HIS A 625 -9.55 -23.89 -3.73
C HIS A 625 -8.81 -24.19 -2.42
N VAL A 626 -8.18 -25.37 -2.34
CA VAL A 626 -7.50 -25.87 -1.13
C VAL A 626 -6.03 -25.42 -1.12
N PHE A 627 -5.59 -24.84 0.00
CA PHE A 627 -4.22 -24.34 0.15
C PHE A 627 -3.71 -24.41 1.60
N ARG A 628 -2.42 -24.12 1.75
CA ARG A 628 -1.73 -24.15 3.04
C ARG A 628 -1.59 -22.75 3.64
N TRP A 629 -1.85 -22.61 4.93
CA TRP A 629 -1.50 -21.44 5.74
C TRP A 629 -0.02 -21.52 6.13
N GLU A 630 0.82 -20.97 5.25
CA GLU A 630 2.27 -20.93 5.44
C GLU A 630 2.69 -19.65 6.16
N THR A 631 3.24 -19.81 7.36
CA THR A 631 3.76 -18.71 8.18
C THR A 631 5.25 -18.91 8.50
N ASP A 632 5.96 -17.80 8.73
CA ASP A 632 7.35 -17.86 9.19
C ASP A 632 7.49 -18.24 10.66
N PHE A 633 6.44 -17.94 11.43
CA PHE A 633 6.37 -18.10 12.86
C PHE A 633 5.39 -19.19 13.25
N ALA A 634 5.64 -19.85 14.39
CA ALA A 634 4.72 -20.86 14.90
C ALA A 634 3.65 -20.22 15.79
N PHE A 635 2.39 -20.56 15.51
CA PHE A 635 1.23 -20.14 16.31
C PHE A 635 0.46 -21.35 16.82
N PRO A 636 1.09 -22.21 17.66
CA PRO A 636 0.49 -23.48 18.09
C PRO A 636 -0.77 -23.30 18.94
N TRP A 637 -1.05 -22.07 19.37
CA TRP A 637 -2.24 -21.72 20.12
C TRP A 637 -3.46 -21.42 19.25
N MET A 638 -3.31 -21.34 17.92
CA MET A 638 -4.38 -21.21 16.92
C MET A 638 -4.67 -22.58 16.28
N GLU A 639 -5.87 -23.13 16.45
CA GLU A 639 -6.19 -24.47 15.94
C GLU A 639 -6.22 -24.49 14.40
N GLY A 640 -6.78 -23.45 13.76
CA GLY A 640 -6.79 -23.34 12.30
C GLY A 640 -5.40 -23.32 11.67
N TRP A 641 -4.42 -22.69 12.33
CA TRP A 641 -3.02 -22.77 11.93
C TRP A 641 -2.44 -24.17 12.18
N ALA A 642 -2.67 -24.75 13.36
CA ALA A 642 -2.12 -26.04 13.76
C ALA A 642 -2.59 -27.19 12.86
N LYS A 643 -3.88 -27.23 12.50
CA LYS A 643 -4.47 -28.21 11.56
C LYS A 643 -3.80 -28.17 10.19
N ASN A 644 -3.25 -27.02 9.82
CA ASN A 644 -2.67 -26.76 8.52
C ASN A 644 -1.18 -27.14 8.40
N GLN A 645 -0.57 -27.66 9.47
CA GLN A 645 0.86 -27.98 9.48
C GLN A 645 1.22 -29.34 8.87
N ASP A 646 0.29 -30.29 8.91
CA ASP A 646 0.51 -31.63 8.34
C ASP A 646 0.07 -31.73 6.87
N ALA A 647 -1.04 -31.09 6.52
CA ALA A 647 -1.59 -31.03 5.16
C ALA A 647 -2.33 -29.70 4.93
N PRO A 648 -2.49 -29.26 3.65
CA PRO A 648 -3.38 -28.15 3.31
C PRO A 648 -4.78 -28.38 3.86
N ALA A 649 -5.29 -27.42 4.62
CA ALA A 649 -6.59 -27.50 5.28
C ALA A 649 -7.42 -26.20 5.19
N GLN A 650 -6.91 -25.15 4.55
CA GLN A 650 -7.72 -23.94 4.29
C GLN A 650 -8.34 -24.07 2.90
N ARG A 651 -9.53 -23.50 2.73
CA ARG A 651 -10.24 -23.50 1.45
C ARG A 651 -11.00 -22.22 1.19
N ASN A 652 -10.88 -21.69 -0.03
CA ASN A 652 -11.91 -20.80 -0.58
C ASN A 652 -12.99 -21.67 -1.22
N ILE A 653 -14.25 -21.28 -1.07
CA ILE A 653 -15.38 -21.95 -1.72
C ILE A 653 -15.68 -21.25 -3.04
N VAL A 654 -15.78 -22.01 -4.14
CA VAL A 654 -15.96 -21.44 -5.48
C VAL A 654 -17.14 -22.09 -6.20
N LEU A 655 -18.14 -21.29 -6.58
CA LEU A 655 -19.11 -21.72 -7.59
C LEU A 655 -18.60 -21.31 -8.98
N VAL A 656 -18.38 -22.30 -9.84
CA VAL A 656 -18.02 -22.10 -11.25
C VAL A 656 -19.27 -22.19 -12.12
N ILE A 657 -19.67 -21.07 -12.72
CA ILE A 657 -20.78 -20.97 -13.67
C ILE A 657 -20.21 -20.78 -15.08
N PRO A 658 -20.48 -21.68 -16.03
CA PRO A 658 -19.85 -21.64 -17.35
C PRO A 658 -20.44 -20.55 -18.26
N GLY A 659 -19.57 -19.83 -18.96
CA GLY A 659 -19.88 -19.00 -20.12
C GLY A 659 -19.61 -19.69 -21.46
N ASN A 660 -19.68 -18.94 -22.54
CA ASN A 660 -19.36 -19.41 -23.89
C ASN A 660 -17.84 -19.58 -24.11
N ASP A 661 -17.04 -18.64 -23.59
CA ASP A 661 -15.58 -18.67 -23.54
C ASP A 661 -15.10 -19.11 -22.15
N ARG A 662 -14.69 -20.39 -22.07
CA ARG A 662 -14.17 -21.01 -20.85
C ARG A 662 -12.74 -20.58 -20.51
N THR A 663 -12.09 -19.77 -21.36
CA THR A 663 -10.72 -19.30 -21.13
C THR A 663 -10.67 -18.00 -20.35
N GLN A 664 -11.82 -17.36 -20.11
CA GLN A 664 -11.93 -16.11 -19.35
C GLN A 664 -12.95 -16.24 -18.22
N ALA A 665 -12.65 -15.61 -17.09
CA ALA A 665 -13.53 -15.57 -15.94
C ALA A 665 -13.74 -14.15 -15.39
N VAL A 666 -14.96 -13.90 -14.89
CA VAL A 666 -15.31 -12.76 -14.04
C VAL A 666 -15.51 -13.29 -12.62
N VAL A 667 -14.76 -12.75 -11.67
CA VAL A 667 -14.86 -13.09 -10.25
C VAL A 667 -15.82 -12.13 -9.55
N MET A 668 -16.74 -12.67 -8.76
CA MET A 668 -17.45 -11.95 -7.69
C MET A 668 -17.04 -12.58 -6.37
N GLY A 669 -16.42 -11.81 -5.48
CA GLY A 669 -15.82 -12.32 -4.26
C GLY A 669 -16.31 -11.62 -2.99
N ASP A 670 -16.26 -12.32 -1.88
CA ASP A 670 -16.37 -11.84 -0.50
C ASP A 670 -15.42 -12.66 0.39
N HIS A 671 -15.42 -12.42 1.69
CA HIS A 671 -14.89 -13.37 2.67
C HIS A 671 -16.01 -13.90 3.57
N TYR A 672 -15.90 -15.17 3.99
CA TYR A 672 -16.95 -15.82 4.79
C TYR A 672 -16.56 -16.06 6.27
N ASP A 673 -15.31 -15.80 6.63
CA ASP A 673 -14.86 -15.70 8.01
C ASP A 673 -15.19 -14.33 8.64
N THR A 674 -15.10 -14.21 9.97
CA THR A 674 -15.46 -12.99 10.70
C THR A 674 -14.39 -12.53 11.70
N ALA A 675 -14.28 -11.21 11.90
CA ALA A 675 -13.32 -10.57 12.80
C ALA A 675 -13.48 -10.96 14.27
N TYR A 676 -12.40 -10.83 15.05
CA TYR A 676 -12.48 -10.86 16.51
C TYR A 676 -13.04 -9.57 17.11
N MET A 677 -13.83 -9.71 18.19
CA MET A 677 -14.49 -8.60 18.88
C MET A 677 -13.56 -7.87 19.87
N GLU A 678 -13.32 -6.58 19.63
CA GLU A 678 -12.47 -5.75 20.46
C GLU A 678 -13.04 -5.48 21.87
N ASP A 679 -14.35 -5.31 22.00
CA ASP A 679 -15.01 -5.03 23.28
C ASP A 679 -15.07 -6.25 24.22
N VAL A 680 -14.87 -7.43 23.67
CA VAL A 680 -14.76 -8.71 24.37
C VAL A 680 -13.30 -9.01 24.75
N TYR A 681 -12.38 -8.55 23.92
CA TYR A 681 -10.95 -8.76 24.12
C TYR A 681 -10.33 -7.75 25.08
N TYR A 682 -10.42 -6.44 24.79
CA TYR A 682 -9.63 -5.42 25.49
C TYR A 682 -10.16 -5.12 26.91
N PRO A 683 -9.32 -5.22 27.97
CA PRO A 683 -9.74 -4.93 29.35
C PRO A 683 -10.30 -3.53 29.56
N GLU A 684 -9.75 -2.52 28.87
CA GLU A 684 -10.23 -1.13 28.91
C GLU A 684 -11.63 -0.93 28.30
N LYS A 685 -12.09 -1.88 27.48
CA LYS A 685 -13.46 -1.94 26.96
C LYS A 685 -14.37 -2.85 27.80
N GLY A 686 -13.84 -3.47 28.85
CA GLY A 686 -14.54 -4.39 29.74
C GLY A 686 -14.35 -5.87 29.43
N GLY A 687 -13.48 -6.20 28.46
CA GLY A 687 -13.09 -7.57 28.11
C GLY A 687 -12.09 -8.20 29.08
N ASP A 688 -11.62 -9.42 28.76
CA ASP A 688 -10.62 -10.15 29.56
C ASP A 688 -9.59 -10.93 28.72
N LEU A 689 -9.32 -10.44 27.50
CA LEU A 689 -8.46 -11.02 26.46
C LEU A 689 -9.05 -12.26 25.78
N LEU A 690 -10.37 -12.41 25.82
CA LEU A 690 -11.07 -13.45 25.06
C LEU A 690 -11.06 -13.08 23.56
N ARG A 691 -10.52 -13.97 22.72
CA ARG A 691 -10.69 -13.90 21.26
C ARG A 691 -11.97 -14.62 20.89
N ALA A 692 -13.00 -13.88 20.50
CA ALA A 692 -14.26 -14.44 20.06
C ALA A 692 -14.68 -13.73 18.77
N PRO A 693 -15.08 -14.47 17.73
CA PRO A 693 -15.49 -13.89 16.46
C PRO A 693 -16.83 -13.14 16.60
N ALA A 694 -16.98 -12.06 15.84
CA ALA A 694 -18.22 -11.33 15.70
C ALA A 694 -19.29 -12.18 15.00
N PHE A 695 -20.57 -11.80 15.14
CA PHE A 695 -21.63 -12.49 14.42
C PHE A 695 -21.50 -12.29 12.91
N GLY A 696 -20.93 -11.18 12.46
CA GLY A 696 -20.57 -10.95 11.06
C GLY A 696 -21.72 -10.52 10.18
N ALA A 697 -22.80 -9.96 10.73
CA ALA A 697 -24.01 -9.68 9.95
C ALA A 697 -23.71 -8.74 8.79
N ASP A 698 -22.97 -7.67 9.07
CA ASP A 698 -22.47 -6.77 8.05
C ASP A 698 -21.12 -7.24 7.50
N ASP A 699 -20.24 -7.72 8.39
CA ASP A 699 -18.83 -8.06 8.13
C ASP A 699 -18.54 -9.58 8.30
N ASN A 700 -18.79 -10.43 7.31
CA ASN A 700 -19.23 -10.07 5.96
C ASN A 700 -20.33 -10.98 5.39
N HIS A 701 -21.25 -11.47 6.25
CA HIS A 701 -22.40 -12.27 5.78
C HIS A 701 -23.33 -11.49 4.84
N SER A 702 -23.24 -10.16 4.83
CA SER A 702 -23.88 -9.32 3.82
C SER A 702 -23.30 -9.56 2.41
N GLY A 703 -21.96 -9.63 2.28
CA GLY A 703 -21.26 -10.05 1.06
C GLY A 703 -21.56 -11.50 0.67
N THR A 704 -21.49 -12.43 1.63
CA THR A 704 -21.80 -13.86 1.38
C THR A 704 -23.21 -14.04 0.84
N THR A 705 -24.17 -13.32 1.40
CA THR A 705 -25.54 -13.30 0.90
C THR A 705 -25.64 -12.79 -0.53
N ALA A 706 -24.89 -11.74 -0.88
CA ALA A 706 -24.88 -11.21 -2.24
C ALA A 706 -24.40 -12.24 -3.28
N LEU A 707 -23.37 -13.03 -2.96
CA LEU A 707 -22.89 -14.11 -3.84
C LEU A 707 -23.90 -15.26 -3.95
N LEU A 708 -24.53 -15.69 -2.85
CA LEU A 708 -25.58 -16.71 -2.89
C LEU A 708 -26.75 -16.27 -3.80
N LEU A 709 -27.15 -15.01 -3.71
CA LEU A 709 -28.19 -14.45 -4.55
C LEU A 709 -27.72 -14.23 -5.99
N ALA A 710 -26.45 -13.92 -6.22
CA ALA A 710 -25.90 -13.83 -7.58
C ALA A 710 -26.08 -15.15 -8.34
N ALA A 711 -25.81 -16.29 -7.70
CA ALA A 711 -25.98 -17.61 -8.32
C ALA A 711 -27.41 -17.85 -8.85
N GLU A 712 -28.44 -17.45 -8.09
CA GLU A 712 -29.86 -17.56 -8.47
C GLU A 712 -30.17 -16.89 -9.81
N TYR A 713 -29.44 -15.84 -10.17
CA TYR A 713 -29.66 -15.07 -11.40
C TYR A 713 -28.63 -15.37 -12.50
N MET A 714 -27.40 -15.73 -12.15
CA MET A 714 -26.35 -16.07 -13.12
C MET A 714 -26.55 -17.46 -13.75
N LEU A 715 -27.00 -18.45 -12.98
CA LEU A 715 -27.27 -19.80 -13.48
C LEU A 715 -28.30 -19.81 -14.63
N PRO A 716 -29.45 -19.10 -14.55
CA PRO A 716 -30.36 -18.92 -15.68
C PRO A 716 -29.72 -18.26 -16.91
N LEU A 717 -28.84 -17.27 -16.74
CA LEU A 717 -28.15 -16.62 -17.85
C LEU A 717 -27.20 -17.59 -18.56
N ALA A 718 -26.44 -18.37 -17.79
CA ALA A 718 -25.56 -19.43 -18.30
C ALA A 718 -26.35 -20.51 -19.04
N ARG A 719 -27.47 -20.94 -18.46
CA ARG A 719 -28.37 -21.92 -19.10
C ARG A 719 -28.86 -21.41 -20.46
N ALA A 720 -29.18 -20.13 -20.54
CA ALA A 720 -29.65 -19.46 -21.75
C ALA A 720 -28.52 -19.11 -22.75
N GLY A 721 -27.25 -19.43 -22.44
CA GLY A 721 -26.10 -19.11 -23.30
C GLY A 721 -25.81 -17.61 -23.41
N LYS A 722 -26.21 -16.82 -22.39
CA LYS A 722 -26.05 -15.35 -22.38
C LYS A 722 -24.76 -14.89 -21.73
N LEU A 723 -24.14 -15.73 -20.90
CA LEU A 723 -22.82 -15.43 -20.34
C LEU A 723 -21.76 -15.71 -21.40
N GLU A 724 -20.97 -14.70 -21.75
CA GLU A 724 -19.84 -14.88 -22.63
C GLU A 724 -18.66 -15.48 -21.86
N ARG A 725 -18.43 -15.04 -20.63
CA ARG A 725 -17.31 -15.49 -19.78
C ARG A 725 -17.81 -16.37 -18.65
N ASP A 726 -16.93 -17.23 -18.12
CA ASP A 726 -17.21 -17.94 -16.87
C ASP A 726 -17.44 -16.91 -15.75
N VAL A 727 -18.35 -17.21 -14.82
CA VAL A 727 -18.53 -16.46 -13.59
C VAL A 727 -18.09 -17.33 -12.43
N TRP A 728 -17.15 -16.83 -11.64
CA TRP A 728 -16.68 -17.47 -10.42
C TRP A 728 -17.20 -16.69 -9.22
N LEU A 729 -18.06 -17.31 -8.41
CA LEU A 729 -18.45 -16.75 -7.12
C LEU A 729 -17.52 -17.34 -6.07
N VAL A 730 -16.71 -16.50 -5.43
CA VAL A 730 -15.58 -16.93 -4.59
C VAL A 730 -15.76 -16.42 -3.17
N HIS A 731 -16.01 -17.33 -2.24
CA HIS A 731 -15.94 -17.05 -0.81
C HIS A 731 -14.50 -17.27 -0.33
N LEU A 732 -13.78 -16.17 -0.12
CA LEU A 732 -12.40 -16.14 0.37
C LEU A 732 -12.37 -16.47 1.88
N THR A 733 -11.33 -17.15 2.33
CA THR A 733 -11.14 -17.46 3.75
C THR A 733 -9.95 -16.71 4.33
N GLY A 734 -10.07 -16.26 5.58
CA GLY A 734 -8.99 -15.63 6.32
C GLY A 734 -8.65 -14.25 5.79
N GLU A 735 -9.67 -13.47 5.40
CA GLU A 735 -9.51 -12.03 5.20
C GLU A 735 -9.05 -11.41 6.51
N GLU A 736 -9.69 -11.83 7.59
CA GLU A 736 -9.61 -11.24 8.90
C GLU A 736 -8.29 -11.51 9.60
N TYR A 737 -8.02 -10.72 10.64
CA TYR A 737 -6.93 -11.05 11.55
C TYR A 737 -7.26 -12.32 12.34
N PRO A 738 -6.28 -13.21 12.55
CA PRO A 738 -4.87 -13.02 12.24
C PRO A 738 -4.50 -13.23 10.76
N ALA A 739 -5.13 -14.12 9.99
CA ALA A 739 -4.68 -14.58 8.67
C ALA A 739 -4.28 -13.47 7.65
N ASP A 740 -5.04 -12.36 7.58
CA ASP A 740 -4.82 -11.20 6.67
C ASP A 740 -4.81 -11.58 5.19
N CYS A 741 -6.01 -11.54 4.59
CA CYS A 741 -6.27 -11.77 3.17
C CYS A 741 -5.70 -13.11 2.66
N MET A 742 -5.67 -14.14 3.51
CA MET A 742 -4.99 -15.40 3.21
C MET A 742 -5.56 -16.08 1.96
N GLY A 743 -6.89 -16.14 1.84
CA GLY A 743 -7.59 -16.71 0.70
C GLY A 743 -7.32 -15.97 -0.61
N ALA A 744 -7.31 -14.63 -0.59
CA ALA A 744 -6.98 -13.82 -1.76
C ALA A 744 -5.50 -13.98 -2.15
N ARG A 745 -4.58 -13.99 -1.18
CA ARG A 745 -3.13 -14.20 -1.42
C ARG A 745 -2.88 -15.55 -2.08
N ALA A 746 -3.49 -16.62 -1.58
CA ALA A 746 -3.35 -17.95 -2.16
C ALA A 746 -3.91 -18.00 -3.60
N LEU A 747 -5.11 -17.46 -3.82
CA LEU A 747 -5.74 -17.44 -5.15
C LEU A 747 -4.93 -16.62 -6.15
N CYS A 748 -4.53 -15.40 -5.78
CA CYS A 748 -3.74 -14.53 -6.63
C CYS A 748 -2.34 -15.10 -6.93
N GLN A 749 -1.69 -15.73 -5.96
CA GLN A 749 -0.44 -16.45 -6.20
C GLN A 749 -0.64 -17.54 -7.25
N ALA A 750 -1.63 -18.41 -7.09
CA ALA A 750 -1.88 -19.49 -8.03
C ALA A 750 -2.27 -19.00 -9.44
N LEU A 751 -2.95 -17.87 -9.54
CA LEU A 751 -3.27 -17.18 -10.80
C LEU A 751 -2.02 -16.60 -11.48
N VAL A 752 -1.15 -15.91 -10.74
CA VAL A 752 0.13 -15.37 -11.25
C VAL A 752 1.06 -16.50 -11.68
N GLU A 753 1.16 -17.55 -10.88
CA GLU A 753 2.01 -18.72 -11.14
C GLU A 753 1.47 -19.60 -12.26
N ARG A 754 0.20 -19.41 -12.68
CA ARG A 754 -0.52 -20.28 -13.61
C ARG A 754 -0.48 -21.74 -13.12
N THR A 755 -0.84 -21.93 -11.86
CA THR A 755 -0.90 -23.23 -11.18
C THR A 755 -2.24 -23.48 -10.49
N LEU A 756 -3.25 -22.64 -10.74
CA LEU A 756 -4.55 -22.73 -10.09
C LEU A 756 -5.24 -24.07 -10.40
N VAL A 757 -5.54 -24.79 -9.33
CA VAL A 757 -6.31 -26.03 -9.36
C VAL A 757 -7.40 -25.96 -8.30
N PHE A 758 -8.63 -26.28 -8.69
CA PHE A 758 -9.70 -26.51 -7.73
C PHE A 758 -9.90 -27.99 -7.47
N THR A 759 -10.46 -28.32 -6.32
CA THR A 759 -10.80 -29.67 -5.89
C THR A 759 -12.32 -29.82 -5.97
N GLY A 760 -12.80 -30.72 -6.83
CA GLY A 760 -14.21 -31.05 -6.91
C GLY A 760 -14.69 -31.85 -5.70
N GLU A 761 -16.01 -31.91 -5.49
CA GLU A 761 -16.61 -32.70 -4.40
C GLU A 761 -16.30 -34.21 -4.52
N ASP A 762 -15.96 -34.67 -5.73
CA ASP A 762 -15.48 -36.02 -6.01
C ASP A 762 -14.00 -36.26 -5.62
N GLY A 763 -13.33 -35.24 -5.09
CA GLY A 763 -11.90 -35.22 -4.80
C GLY A 763 -11.02 -35.05 -6.04
N GLY A 764 -11.61 -34.87 -7.23
CA GLY A 764 -10.89 -34.72 -8.48
C GLY A 764 -10.36 -33.30 -8.68
N ALA A 765 -9.18 -33.18 -9.27
CA ALA A 765 -8.62 -31.89 -9.65
C ALA A 765 -9.36 -31.28 -10.85
N ARG A 766 -9.57 -29.96 -10.82
CA ARG A 766 -10.04 -29.12 -11.92
C ARG A 766 -8.95 -28.10 -12.23
N ASP A 767 -8.26 -28.30 -13.34
CA ASP A 767 -7.17 -27.41 -13.75
C ASP A 767 -7.73 -26.10 -14.32
N MET A 768 -7.42 -24.99 -13.65
CA MET A 768 -7.81 -23.63 -14.05
C MET A 768 -6.60 -22.78 -14.43
N SER A 769 -5.41 -23.37 -14.56
CA SER A 769 -4.15 -22.66 -14.79
C SER A 769 -4.13 -21.83 -16.07
N SER A 770 -4.92 -22.20 -17.07
CA SER A 770 -5.04 -21.48 -18.35
C SER A 770 -6.12 -20.40 -18.37
N VAL A 771 -6.96 -20.29 -17.33
CA VAL A 771 -8.06 -19.32 -17.30
C VAL A 771 -7.52 -17.93 -16.96
N ASP A 772 -8.00 -16.92 -17.67
CA ASP A 772 -7.67 -15.53 -17.44
C ASP A 772 -8.80 -14.81 -16.68
N VAL A 773 -8.50 -14.32 -15.48
CA VAL A 773 -9.42 -13.46 -14.73
C VAL A 773 -9.37 -12.05 -15.31
N VAL A 774 -10.42 -11.68 -16.05
CA VAL A 774 -10.50 -10.38 -16.74
C VAL A 774 -11.13 -9.29 -15.89
N ALA A 775 -11.81 -9.67 -14.81
CA ALA A 775 -12.44 -8.76 -13.86
C ALA A 775 -12.68 -9.45 -12.51
N ALA A 776 -12.47 -8.73 -11.41
CA ALA A 776 -12.87 -9.11 -10.07
C ALA A 776 -13.73 -8.00 -9.43
N PHE A 777 -14.83 -8.39 -8.80
CA PHE A 777 -15.67 -7.52 -7.98
C PHE A 777 -15.70 -8.08 -6.57
N VAL A 778 -14.99 -7.45 -5.64
CA VAL A 778 -14.91 -7.87 -4.24
C VAL A 778 -15.95 -7.08 -3.44
N LEU A 779 -16.67 -7.75 -2.55
CA LEU A 779 -17.71 -7.16 -1.71
C LEU A 779 -17.28 -7.29 -0.24
N ASP A 780 -17.36 -6.18 0.47
CA ASP A 780 -17.02 -6.10 1.89
C ASP A 780 -17.95 -5.08 2.57
N MET A 781 -18.49 -5.39 3.76
CA MET A 781 -19.37 -4.54 4.56
C MET A 781 -20.37 -3.73 3.70
N ILE A 782 -21.43 -4.38 3.21
CA ILE A 782 -22.40 -3.74 2.30
C ILE A 782 -23.77 -3.47 2.96
N GLY A 783 -23.88 -3.65 4.27
CA GLY A 783 -25.12 -3.64 5.02
C GLY A 783 -25.39 -2.39 5.86
N HIS A 784 -24.38 -1.60 6.25
CA HIS A 784 -24.53 -0.49 7.18
C HIS A 784 -24.50 0.90 6.50
N ASN A 785 -25.61 1.64 6.64
CA ASN A 785 -25.74 2.98 6.09
C ASN A 785 -25.35 4.05 7.13
N THR A 786 -24.12 4.57 7.04
CA THR A 786 -23.60 5.55 8.00
C THR A 786 -24.35 6.88 8.00
N ARG A 787 -24.67 7.39 9.20
CA ARG A 787 -25.32 8.70 9.38
C ARG A 787 -24.45 9.89 8.95
N ARG A 788 -23.12 9.72 8.92
CA ARG A 788 -22.17 10.79 8.52
C ARG A 788 -22.12 11.00 7.01
N GLY A 789 -22.68 10.08 6.23
CA GLY A 789 -22.70 10.15 4.78
C GLY A 789 -23.78 9.25 4.20
N LEU A 790 -25.04 9.51 4.58
CA LEU A 790 -26.19 8.68 4.22
C LEU A 790 -26.26 8.33 2.72
N ASP A 791 -26.60 7.09 2.44
CA ASP A 791 -26.91 6.59 1.09
C ASP A 791 -25.71 6.67 0.13
N VAL A 792 -24.48 6.81 0.66
CA VAL A 792 -23.24 6.73 -0.12
C VAL A 792 -22.64 5.35 0.03
N PHE A 793 -22.12 4.79 -1.06
CA PHE A 793 -21.26 3.61 -1.04
C PHE A 793 -20.05 3.85 -1.94
N GLN A 794 -19.04 2.99 -1.81
CA GLN A 794 -17.79 3.07 -2.54
C GLN A 794 -17.78 2.10 -3.71
N ILE A 795 -17.33 2.62 -4.85
CA ILE A 795 -16.86 1.88 -6.01
C ILE A 795 -15.36 2.15 -6.05
N ALA A 796 -14.55 1.26 -5.49
CA ALA A 796 -13.12 1.49 -5.32
C ALA A 796 -12.33 0.64 -6.34
N PRO A 797 -11.99 1.19 -7.54
CA PRO A 797 -11.18 0.46 -8.50
C PRO A 797 -9.75 0.26 -8.00
N GLY A 798 -9.17 -0.88 -8.37
CA GLY A 798 -7.73 -1.09 -8.35
C GLY A 798 -6.99 -0.24 -9.37
N GLU A 799 -5.68 -0.44 -9.46
CA GLU A 799 -4.81 0.34 -10.32
C GLU A 799 -5.11 0.09 -11.82
N GLY A 800 -5.01 1.14 -12.63
CA GLY A 800 -4.93 1.05 -14.09
C GLY A 800 -6.27 1.09 -14.84
N ALA A 801 -6.15 1.20 -16.16
CA ALA A 801 -7.28 1.50 -17.04
C ALA A 801 -8.37 0.39 -17.07
N ALA A 802 -7.98 -0.86 -16.86
CA ALA A 802 -8.92 -1.98 -16.80
C ALA A 802 -9.86 -1.85 -15.59
N SER A 803 -9.31 -1.60 -14.40
CA SER A 803 -10.06 -1.35 -13.16
C SER A 803 -10.95 -0.11 -13.28
N SER A 804 -10.46 0.98 -13.89
CA SER A 804 -11.26 2.19 -14.16
C SER A 804 -12.44 1.92 -15.11
N ARG A 805 -12.28 1.05 -16.12
CA ARG A 805 -13.40 0.61 -16.96
C ARG A 805 -14.42 -0.21 -16.18
N LEU A 806 -13.99 -1.07 -15.26
CA LEU A 806 -14.89 -1.82 -14.38
C LEU A 806 -15.63 -0.90 -13.42
N ALA A 807 -14.98 0.10 -12.83
CA ALA A 807 -15.63 1.10 -11.98
C ALA A 807 -16.68 1.91 -12.76
N ARG A 808 -16.41 2.26 -14.02
CA ARG A 808 -17.41 2.89 -14.90
C ARG A 808 -18.63 1.99 -15.12
N ARG A 809 -18.44 0.68 -15.32
CA ARG A 809 -19.55 -0.28 -15.42
C ARG A 809 -20.35 -0.37 -14.12
N ALA A 810 -19.68 -0.46 -12.98
CA ALA A 810 -20.31 -0.44 -11.66
C ALA A 810 -21.14 0.84 -11.44
N HIS A 811 -20.59 1.99 -11.83
CA HIS A 811 -21.30 3.27 -11.76
C HIS A 811 -22.54 3.29 -12.66
N HIS A 812 -22.46 2.72 -13.87
CA HIS A 812 -23.63 2.60 -14.74
C HIS A 812 -24.71 1.70 -14.12
N ALA A 813 -24.35 0.58 -13.50
CA ALA A 813 -25.30 -0.27 -12.76
C ALA A 813 -25.98 0.51 -11.62
N ASN A 814 -25.24 1.36 -10.89
CA ASN A 814 -25.82 2.25 -9.89
C ASN A 814 -26.83 3.25 -10.50
N LEU A 815 -26.52 3.85 -11.65
CA LEU A 815 -27.46 4.74 -12.35
C LEU A 815 -28.73 4.00 -12.82
N ARG A 816 -28.59 2.75 -13.29
CA ARG A 816 -29.73 1.89 -13.65
C ARG A 816 -30.61 1.61 -12.43
N TRP A 817 -30.00 1.23 -11.30
CA TRP A 817 -30.72 1.03 -10.04
C TRP A 817 -31.53 2.26 -9.63
N ASN A 818 -30.89 3.44 -9.59
CA ASN A 818 -31.55 4.67 -9.16
C ASN A 818 -32.76 5.04 -10.04
N ARG A 819 -32.67 4.79 -11.35
CA ARG A 819 -33.80 4.96 -12.27
C ARG A 819 -34.93 3.98 -11.95
N CYS A 820 -34.62 2.69 -11.85
CA CYS A 820 -35.61 1.66 -11.56
C CYS A 820 -36.26 1.87 -10.18
N ALA A 821 -35.50 2.23 -9.16
CA ALA A 821 -35.99 2.58 -7.83
C ALA A 821 -37.00 3.74 -7.89
N ALA A 822 -36.72 4.78 -8.68
CA ALA A 822 -37.64 5.89 -8.87
C ALA A 822 -38.95 5.44 -9.55
N GLU A 823 -38.88 4.59 -10.58
CA GLU A 823 -40.04 4.03 -11.29
C GLU A 823 -40.88 3.12 -10.39
N TRP A 824 -40.25 2.18 -9.68
CA TRP A 824 -40.93 1.27 -8.75
C TRP A 824 -41.61 2.03 -7.61
N ASN A 825 -40.93 3.01 -7.00
CA ASN A 825 -41.50 3.82 -5.93
C ASN A 825 -42.70 4.66 -6.39
N GLN A 826 -42.75 5.09 -7.65
CA GLN A 826 -43.91 5.79 -8.21
C GLN A 826 -45.11 4.86 -8.44
N ALA A 827 -44.86 3.58 -8.71
CA ALA A 827 -45.90 2.59 -8.99
C ALA A 827 -46.64 2.10 -7.72
N VAL A 828 -46.08 2.26 -6.52
CA VAL A 828 -46.68 1.78 -5.26
C VAL A 828 -47.70 2.80 -4.69
N HIS A 829 -48.94 2.36 -4.48
CA HIS A 829 -50.11 3.24 -4.25
C HIS A 829 -50.43 3.59 -2.78
N PRO A 830 -49.60 3.19 -1.80
CA PRO A 830 -49.12 4.13 -0.79
C PRO A 830 -47.60 4.35 -0.94
N ARG A 831 -47.14 5.61 -0.87
CA ARG A 831 -45.70 5.91 -0.83
C ARG A 831 -45.10 5.28 0.44
N LEU A 832 -44.34 4.22 0.27
CA LEU A 832 -43.64 3.54 1.37
C LEU A 832 -42.55 4.45 1.95
N ALA A 833 -42.23 4.27 3.23
CA ALA A 833 -41.12 4.94 3.89
C ALA A 833 -39.81 4.15 3.71
N ARG A 834 -38.70 4.67 4.25
CA ARG A 834 -37.41 3.96 4.34
C ARG A 834 -37.54 2.71 5.20
N ALA A 835 -36.64 1.75 5.02
CA ALA A 835 -36.55 0.62 5.95
C ALA A 835 -36.08 1.13 7.33
N GLU A 836 -36.72 0.65 8.39
CA GLU A 836 -36.27 0.90 9.76
C GLU A 836 -35.39 -0.26 10.24
N ARG A 837 -34.32 0.06 10.95
CA ARG A 837 -33.47 -0.96 11.60
C ARG A 837 -34.29 -1.75 12.62
N VAL A 838 -34.09 -3.06 12.64
CA VAL A 838 -34.81 -3.97 13.53
C VAL A 838 -33.93 -4.30 14.74
N PRO A 839 -34.34 -3.99 15.99
CA PRO A 839 -33.54 -4.31 17.17
C PRO A 839 -33.27 -5.81 17.34
N ASP A 840 -32.18 -6.13 18.04
CA ASP A 840 -31.85 -7.52 18.41
C ASP A 840 -32.95 -8.15 19.29
N GLY A 841 -33.11 -9.48 19.21
CA GLY A 841 -34.13 -10.27 19.92
C GLY A 841 -35.13 -10.95 18.97
N ASP A 842 -36.37 -11.18 19.41
CA ASP A 842 -37.41 -11.85 18.61
C ASP A 842 -37.66 -11.16 17.24
N GLY A 843 -37.39 -9.85 17.16
CA GLY A 843 -37.53 -9.05 15.94
C GLY A 843 -36.51 -9.37 14.84
N ALA A 844 -35.28 -9.79 15.18
CA ALA A 844 -34.21 -10.01 14.20
C ALA A 844 -34.50 -11.16 13.21
N SER A 845 -35.42 -12.06 13.56
CA SER A 845 -35.85 -13.18 12.72
C SER A 845 -36.77 -12.76 11.56
N ALA A 846 -37.42 -11.61 11.65
CA ALA A 846 -38.37 -11.13 10.65
C ALA A 846 -37.83 -9.88 9.92
N PRO A 847 -37.94 -9.82 8.59
CA PRO A 847 -37.55 -8.62 7.84
C PRO A 847 -38.44 -7.43 8.21
N PRO A 848 -37.94 -6.19 8.14
CA PRO A 848 -38.75 -4.99 8.35
C PRO A 848 -39.94 -4.95 7.38
N PRO A 849 -41.03 -4.22 7.70
CA PRO A 849 -42.18 -4.06 6.81
C PRO A 849 -41.79 -3.57 5.41
N PRO A 850 -42.66 -3.69 4.39
CA PRO A 850 -42.39 -3.16 3.05
C PRO A 850 -41.94 -1.69 3.08
N PHE A 851 -40.88 -1.39 2.34
CA PHE A 851 -40.20 -0.10 2.31
C PHE A 851 -39.99 0.37 0.87
N ALA A 852 -39.70 1.67 0.69
CA ALA A 852 -39.36 2.26 -0.59
C ALA A 852 -37.94 1.86 -1.03
N HIS A 853 -37.75 1.64 -2.33
CA HIS A 853 -36.43 1.40 -2.90
C HIS A 853 -35.54 2.62 -2.71
N LEU A 854 -34.34 2.40 -2.19
CA LEU A 854 -33.42 3.49 -1.89
C LEU A 854 -32.56 3.84 -3.11
N ALA A 855 -32.65 5.08 -3.59
CA ALA A 855 -31.62 5.60 -4.47
C ALA A 855 -30.32 5.85 -3.68
N VAL A 856 -29.20 5.32 -4.17
CA VAL A 856 -27.88 5.41 -3.52
C VAL A 856 -26.86 6.09 -4.43
N HIS A 857 -25.89 6.77 -3.84
CA HIS A 857 -24.81 7.47 -4.51
C HIS A 857 -23.52 6.64 -4.46
N GLY A 858 -23.16 6.01 -5.58
CA GLY A 858 -21.87 5.33 -5.72
C GLY A 858 -20.76 6.34 -6.01
N GLU A 859 -19.87 6.58 -5.04
CA GLU A 859 -18.65 7.36 -5.24
C GLU A 859 -17.56 6.47 -5.83
N VAL A 860 -16.94 6.91 -6.93
CA VAL A 860 -15.76 6.25 -7.50
C VAL A 860 -14.52 6.77 -6.78
N ARG A 861 -13.87 5.91 -6.00
CA ARG A 861 -12.70 6.27 -5.16
C ARG A 861 -11.47 5.49 -5.62
N VAL A 862 -10.67 6.12 -6.47
CA VAL A 862 -9.44 5.54 -7.03
C VAL A 862 -8.44 5.15 -5.94
N GLU A 863 -7.52 4.25 -6.27
CA GLU A 863 -6.58 3.61 -5.34
C GLU A 863 -5.65 4.61 -4.63
N TRP A 864 -5.19 5.68 -5.26
CA TRP A 864 -4.36 6.65 -4.56
C TRP A 864 -5.17 7.64 -3.69
N GLU A 865 -6.51 7.63 -3.74
CA GLU A 865 -7.34 8.51 -2.93
C GLU A 865 -7.33 8.09 -1.44
N PRO A 866 -7.07 9.00 -0.49
CA PRO A 866 -7.02 8.65 0.95
C PRO A 866 -8.31 8.08 1.55
N ARG A 867 -9.45 8.28 0.89
CA ARG A 867 -10.77 7.77 1.31
C ARG A 867 -11.14 6.45 0.66
N SER A 868 -10.33 5.95 -0.27
CA SER A 868 -10.55 4.64 -0.89
C SER A 868 -10.33 3.55 0.14
N ALA A 869 -11.31 2.67 0.28
CA ALA A 869 -11.21 1.52 1.18
C ALA A 869 -10.61 0.27 0.52
N LEU A 870 -10.05 0.40 -0.70
CA LEU A 870 -9.40 -0.73 -1.36
C LEU A 870 -8.21 -1.28 -0.55
N PHE A 871 -7.59 -0.49 0.31
CA PHE A 871 -6.41 -0.87 1.09
C PHE A 871 -6.77 -1.76 2.29
N ASN A 872 -5.89 -2.73 2.58
CA ASN A 872 -6.01 -3.65 3.69
C ASN A 872 -7.33 -4.45 3.64
N THR A 873 -7.72 -4.86 2.44
CA THR A 873 -8.82 -5.79 2.13
C THR A 873 -8.35 -6.76 1.05
N ASP A 874 -9.10 -7.84 0.81
CA ASP A 874 -8.81 -8.80 -0.26
C ASP A 874 -8.67 -8.15 -1.64
N GLY A 875 -9.42 -7.07 -1.91
CA GLY A 875 -9.37 -6.32 -3.17
C GLY A 875 -7.98 -5.74 -3.49
N GLN A 876 -7.21 -5.36 -2.47
CA GLN A 876 -5.84 -4.89 -2.63
C GLN A 876 -4.95 -5.96 -3.27
N ILE A 877 -5.11 -7.22 -2.85
CA ILE A 877 -4.26 -8.32 -3.31
C ILE A 877 -4.42 -8.56 -4.80
N PHE A 878 -5.65 -8.50 -5.31
CA PHE A 878 -5.92 -8.56 -6.75
C PHE A 878 -5.29 -7.38 -7.51
N SER A 879 -5.44 -6.17 -6.98
CA SER A 879 -4.86 -4.96 -7.59
C SER A 879 -3.33 -5.01 -7.65
N ASP A 880 -2.68 -5.42 -6.55
CA ASP A 880 -1.22 -5.40 -6.43
C ASP A 880 -0.55 -6.40 -7.37
N VAL A 881 -1.21 -7.52 -7.70
CA VAL A 881 -0.72 -8.47 -8.72
C VAL A 881 -1.09 -8.08 -10.15
N GLY A 882 -1.99 -7.12 -10.35
CA GLY A 882 -2.43 -6.64 -11.67
C GLY A 882 -3.66 -7.34 -12.24
N ILE A 883 -4.51 -7.94 -11.40
CA ILE A 883 -5.84 -8.39 -11.82
C ILE A 883 -6.81 -7.20 -11.73
N PRO A 884 -7.54 -6.85 -12.81
CA PRO A 884 -8.50 -5.75 -12.78
C PRO A 884 -9.58 -5.98 -11.72
N VAL A 885 -9.73 -5.04 -10.79
CA VAL A 885 -10.59 -5.23 -9.62
C VAL A 885 -11.37 -3.97 -9.25
N VAL A 886 -12.55 -4.15 -8.69
CA VAL A 886 -13.35 -3.12 -8.01
C VAL A 886 -13.84 -3.65 -6.68
N LEU A 887 -13.59 -2.93 -5.60
CA LEU A 887 -14.20 -3.16 -4.30
C LEU A 887 -15.54 -2.42 -4.21
N PHE A 888 -16.60 -3.15 -3.87
CA PHE A 888 -17.87 -2.60 -3.41
C PHE A 888 -17.90 -2.63 -1.89
N MET A 889 -18.04 -1.46 -1.29
CA MET A 889 -18.08 -1.34 0.16
C MET A 889 -19.01 -0.20 0.57
N GLU A 890 -19.59 -0.27 1.76
CA GLU A 890 -20.27 0.87 2.35
C GLU A 890 -19.38 2.11 2.46
N ASN A 891 -19.96 3.26 2.81
CA ASN A 891 -19.17 4.45 3.14
C ASN A 891 -18.49 4.27 4.50
N TYR A 892 -17.35 3.60 4.45
CA TYR A 892 -16.60 3.08 5.58
C TYR A 892 -16.29 4.16 6.62
N ASP A 893 -16.66 3.86 7.87
CA ASP A 893 -16.29 4.60 9.06
C ASP A 893 -15.72 3.60 10.07
N ILE A 894 -14.40 3.42 10.05
CA ILE A 894 -13.67 2.57 11.00
C ILE A 894 -14.04 2.89 12.47
N SER A 895 -14.58 4.08 12.75
CA SER A 895 -15.01 4.51 14.08
C SER A 895 -16.41 4.10 14.54
N ARG A 896 -17.19 3.45 13.67
CA ARG A 896 -18.57 3.07 14.00
C ARG A 896 -18.63 1.95 15.05
N LYS A 897 -19.80 1.87 15.69
CA LYS A 897 -20.17 0.71 16.53
C LYS A 897 -20.71 -0.39 15.62
N GLY A 898 -20.49 -1.64 15.98
CA GLY A 898 -20.80 -2.78 15.12
C GLY A 898 -19.72 -3.06 14.08
N TYR A 899 -18.51 -2.52 14.24
CA TYR A 899 -17.33 -2.92 13.49
C TYR A 899 -16.36 -3.54 14.48
N HIS A 900 -16.03 -4.82 14.28
CA HIS A 900 -15.22 -5.65 15.17
C HIS A 900 -15.67 -5.58 16.64
N ASP A 901 -16.99 -5.58 16.90
CA ASP A 901 -17.55 -5.58 18.25
C ASP A 901 -18.83 -6.43 18.36
N THR A 902 -19.33 -6.64 19.58
CA THR A 902 -20.53 -7.46 19.85
C THR A 902 -21.82 -7.01 19.17
N ARG A 903 -21.82 -5.85 18.51
CA ARG A 903 -22.99 -5.25 17.85
C ARG A 903 -22.98 -5.44 16.35
N ASP A 904 -22.01 -6.14 15.77
CA ASP A 904 -22.12 -6.53 14.35
C ASP A 904 -23.20 -7.61 14.18
N THR A 905 -24.46 -7.18 14.22
CA THR A 905 -25.67 -8.00 14.24
C THR A 905 -26.68 -7.46 13.24
N MET A 906 -27.80 -8.18 13.08
CA MET A 906 -28.92 -7.73 12.25
C MET A 906 -29.44 -6.34 12.63
N ALA A 907 -29.27 -5.90 13.88
CA ALA A 907 -29.68 -4.56 14.32
C ALA A 907 -28.92 -3.42 13.65
N ASN A 908 -27.79 -3.70 13.01
CA ASN A 908 -27.01 -2.71 12.26
C ASN A 908 -27.25 -2.72 10.75
N ILE A 909 -28.00 -3.70 10.24
CA ILE A 909 -28.32 -3.80 8.81
C ILE A 909 -29.42 -2.79 8.43
N ASP A 910 -29.12 -1.91 7.49
CA ASP A 910 -30.09 -1.06 6.81
C ASP A 910 -30.55 -1.77 5.53
N LEU A 911 -31.66 -2.51 5.62
CA LEU A 911 -32.06 -3.45 4.56
C LEU A 911 -32.30 -2.78 3.20
N ASP A 912 -32.84 -1.56 3.16
CA ASP A 912 -33.06 -0.85 1.90
C ASP A 912 -31.76 -0.49 1.18
N TYR A 913 -30.72 -0.17 1.94
CA TYR A 913 -29.36 0.09 1.48
C TYR A 913 -28.66 -1.20 1.05
N CYS A 914 -28.68 -2.23 1.89
CA CYS A 914 -28.08 -3.53 1.59
C CYS A 914 -28.65 -4.15 0.30
N VAL A 915 -29.97 -4.07 0.12
CA VAL A 915 -30.66 -4.52 -1.11
C VAL A 915 -30.17 -3.76 -2.34
N ALA A 916 -30.00 -2.44 -2.24
CA ALA A 916 -29.52 -1.63 -3.35
C ALA A 916 -28.09 -2.01 -3.76
N LEU A 917 -27.16 -2.10 -2.80
CA LEU A 917 -25.77 -2.46 -3.06
C LEU A 917 -25.66 -3.88 -3.63
N THR A 918 -26.38 -4.84 -3.04
CA THR A 918 -26.45 -6.21 -3.53
C THR A 918 -26.92 -6.24 -4.99
N ALA A 919 -28.02 -5.56 -5.32
CA ALA A 919 -28.57 -5.55 -6.67
C ALA A 919 -27.61 -4.89 -7.69
N ILE A 920 -26.95 -3.80 -7.30
CA ILE A 920 -25.96 -3.11 -8.13
C ILE A 920 -24.76 -4.01 -8.42
N ALA A 921 -24.23 -4.71 -7.41
CA ALA A 921 -23.10 -5.62 -7.58
C ALA A 921 -23.45 -6.79 -8.52
N ILE A 922 -24.61 -7.45 -8.31
CA ILE A 922 -25.05 -8.56 -9.16
C ILE A 922 -25.27 -8.10 -10.62
N GLU A 923 -25.92 -6.95 -10.84
CA GLU A 923 -26.10 -6.39 -12.19
C GLU A 923 -24.75 -6.03 -12.85
N THR A 924 -23.78 -5.52 -12.08
CA THR A 924 -22.44 -5.19 -12.58
C THR A 924 -21.69 -6.42 -13.08
N VAL A 925 -21.73 -7.51 -12.30
CA VAL A 925 -21.11 -8.80 -12.68
C VAL A 925 -21.81 -9.37 -13.91
N ALA A 926 -23.14 -9.31 -13.98
CA ALA A 926 -23.89 -9.79 -15.14
C ALA A 926 -23.53 -9.01 -16.40
N ASP A 927 -23.44 -7.68 -16.32
CA ASP A 927 -23.05 -6.80 -17.44
C ASP A 927 -21.65 -7.09 -17.94
N THR A 928 -20.73 -7.37 -17.01
CA THR A 928 -19.34 -7.70 -17.35
C THR A 928 -19.21 -9.10 -17.96
N ALA A 929 -19.93 -10.09 -17.42
CA ALA A 929 -19.89 -11.47 -17.89
C ALA A 929 -20.64 -11.69 -19.21
N CYS A 930 -21.68 -10.89 -19.50
CA CYS A 930 -22.42 -10.95 -20.77
C CYS A 930 -21.78 -10.12 -21.90
N ALA A 931 -20.85 -9.22 -21.58
CA ALA A 931 -20.18 -8.42 -22.60
C ALA A 931 -19.32 -9.33 -23.50
N SER A 932 -19.29 -9.06 -24.82
CA SER A 932 -18.37 -9.72 -25.76
C SER A 932 -16.97 -9.14 -25.62
#